data_AF-A0A1F1LEM9-F1
#
_entry.id   AF-A0A1F1LEM9-F1
#
_cell.length_a   1.000
_cell.length_b   1.000
_cell.length_c   1.000
_cell.angle_alpha   90.00
_cell.angle_beta   90.00
_cell.angle_gamma   90.00
#
_symmetry.space_group_name_H-M   'P 1'
#
loop_
_entity.id
_entity.type
_entity.pdbx_description
1 polymer ?
#
loop_
_entity_poly.entity_id
_entity_poly.type
_entity_poly.pdbx_seq_one_letter_code
_entity_poly.pdbx_strand_id
1 'polypeptide(L)'
;MLITVDGSALDADPSPGQCLRTLLRESGVHAVKKGCDTGDCGACTVLVDGVPTHSCVLPAHRAENADVRTAAGVPDAVPAAFARAAGFQCGYCTPGIVTTVTGLGHAPCARDGGPTQRTAAMKGNLCRCTGYRAISDALDGVSNTCAAGRIGSPVAAPATERVVRGAEPYTLDTDTTGCAHLAVLRSPHAHARIVTIDASRALALDGVVAVLTHRDDPGVLFSTARHQRRTDDPDDTRVLDRIVRYHGQRVAAVVAETAALARRACELLEVRYEVLPSVLDPEAARVPGAPAIHGDKDRGDRGRAARIADPSRNVVARWRGHVGNVDAGVRRAAHVVSGTWRTSRVQHTHLETHAAIVRHVDGGPRVGGTLDVRSSTQVPFLVRDELAWIFGLDREDLRVHAARVGGGFGAKQEMIVEDLAVLAALRTGRDVVWEYSRAEQFTSATVRHPYRTTVTVACDDDGRLTALDLDVLSDAGAYGGHSAGVMFHSITESVELYRCPAKRVTAEAVYTTTVPSGAFRGYGLGEVGFALESALDELADAVGLDPVELRRRNVVRPGDALVSSGGDDDELDLSSYGLDHCLDLVSGALASGRGEAAPDGWAEGTGVALCMIATNPPGGHHGSARVEIDADGTVHAYVGTAEFGNGTATVHTQIVAEVLGVPSDEVVLHAADTALLTHDTGAFGSAGTVVGGRALHRAATRVAKQL
;
A
#
# COMPACT_ATOMS: atom_id res chain seq x y z
N MET A 1 20.01 -29.14 -17.77
CA MET A 1 20.58 -27.84 -18.19
C MET A 1 21.53 -27.41 -17.10
N LEU A 2 22.80 -27.18 -17.45
CA LEU A 2 23.80 -26.70 -16.50
C LEU A 2 23.99 -25.19 -16.64
N ILE A 3 23.79 -24.44 -15.56
CA ILE A 3 24.09 -23.00 -15.49
C ILE A 3 24.98 -22.71 -14.28
N THR A 4 25.82 -21.69 -14.35
CA THR A 4 26.57 -21.23 -13.17
C THR A 4 25.84 -20.04 -12.58
N VAL A 5 25.40 -20.13 -11.32
CA VAL A 5 24.71 -19.04 -10.61
C VAL A 5 25.57 -18.57 -9.45
N ASP A 6 26.00 -17.31 -9.49
CA ASP A 6 26.83 -16.69 -8.45
C ASP A 6 28.08 -17.55 -8.11
N GLY A 7 28.68 -18.17 -9.13
CA GLY A 7 29.86 -19.04 -9.02
C GLY A 7 29.57 -20.50 -8.65
N SER A 8 28.31 -20.87 -8.40
CA SER A 8 27.90 -22.25 -8.08
C SER A 8 27.20 -22.91 -9.27
N ALA A 9 27.53 -24.17 -9.58
CA ALA A 9 26.84 -24.92 -10.62
C ALA A 9 25.41 -25.27 -10.17
N LEU A 10 24.43 -24.98 -11.03
CA LEU A 10 23.03 -25.38 -10.89
C LEU A 10 22.67 -26.27 -12.07
N ASP A 11 22.43 -27.55 -11.79
CA ASP A 11 21.84 -28.49 -12.75
C ASP A 11 20.32 -28.48 -12.55
N ALA A 12 19.59 -28.11 -13.59
CA ALA A 12 18.14 -28.03 -13.56
C ALA A 12 17.51 -28.48 -14.88
N ASP A 13 16.27 -28.95 -14.81
CA ASP A 13 15.49 -29.34 -15.98
C ASP A 13 14.34 -28.34 -16.19
N PRO A 14 14.52 -27.30 -17.03
CA PRO A 14 13.53 -26.26 -17.18
C PRO A 14 12.27 -26.76 -17.90
N SER A 15 11.10 -26.47 -17.33
CA SER A 15 9.82 -26.81 -17.96
C SER A 15 9.56 -25.99 -19.23
N PRO A 16 8.78 -26.49 -20.20
CA PRO A 16 8.40 -25.73 -21.39
C PRO A 16 7.75 -24.38 -21.03
N GLY A 17 8.29 -23.29 -21.58
CA GLY A 17 7.79 -21.93 -21.34
C GLY A 17 8.22 -21.29 -20.01
N GLN A 18 8.98 -21.99 -19.16
CA GLN A 18 9.52 -21.43 -17.92
C GLN A 18 10.56 -20.34 -18.25
N CYS A 19 10.45 -19.17 -17.61
CA CYS A 19 11.45 -18.12 -17.72
C CYS A 19 12.57 -18.29 -16.69
N LEU A 20 13.75 -17.73 -16.97
CA LEU A 20 14.94 -17.87 -16.14
C LEU A 20 14.68 -17.43 -14.70
N ARG A 21 13.97 -16.32 -14.48
CA ARG A 21 13.63 -15.86 -13.13
C ARG A 21 12.89 -16.94 -12.31
N THR A 22 11.88 -17.56 -12.92
CA THR A 22 11.06 -18.57 -12.24
C THR A 22 11.91 -19.79 -11.90
N LEU A 23 12.74 -20.26 -12.84
CA LEU A 23 13.68 -21.35 -12.60
C LEU A 23 14.60 -21.04 -11.41
N LEU A 24 15.28 -19.89 -11.44
CA LEU A 24 16.20 -19.47 -10.37
C LEU A 24 15.51 -19.49 -9.00
N ARG A 25 14.31 -18.91 -8.90
CA ARG A 25 13.56 -18.85 -7.64
C ARG A 25 13.10 -20.21 -7.14
N GLU A 26 12.64 -21.09 -8.04
CA GLU A 26 12.25 -22.47 -7.70
C GLU A 26 13.46 -23.32 -7.27
N SER A 27 14.67 -22.95 -7.71
CA SER A 27 15.94 -23.52 -7.23
C SER A 27 16.49 -22.85 -5.97
N GLY A 28 15.70 -22.01 -5.27
CA GLY A 28 16.10 -21.35 -4.03
C GLY A 28 16.89 -20.05 -4.20
N VAL A 29 17.10 -19.57 -5.42
CA VAL A 29 17.81 -18.32 -5.70
C VAL A 29 16.85 -17.14 -5.63
N HIS A 30 16.61 -16.62 -4.42
CA HIS A 30 15.64 -15.54 -4.17
C HIS A 30 16.21 -14.12 -4.29
N ALA A 31 17.51 -13.96 -4.57
CA ALA A 31 18.12 -12.65 -4.80
C ALA A 31 17.49 -11.91 -6.00
N VAL A 32 16.96 -12.67 -6.98
CA VAL A 32 16.17 -12.16 -8.09
C VAL A 32 14.68 -12.05 -7.71
N LYS A 33 14.10 -10.86 -7.91
CA LYS A 33 12.73 -10.54 -7.45
C LYS A 33 11.70 -10.67 -8.59
N LYS A 34 10.42 -10.87 -8.22
CA LYS A 34 9.30 -10.98 -9.17
C LYS A 34 8.39 -9.76 -9.08
N GLY A 35 8.37 -8.93 -10.12
CA GLY A 35 7.61 -7.67 -10.11
C GLY A 35 6.45 -7.60 -11.11
N CYS A 36 6.75 -7.34 -12.38
CA CYS A 36 5.75 -7.10 -13.43
C CYS A 36 5.43 -8.32 -14.31
N ASP A 37 6.33 -9.30 -14.41
CA ASP A 37 6.29 -10.42 -15.36
C ASP A 37 6.34 -10.04 -16.86
N THR A 38 6.50 -8.76 -17.20
CA THR A 38 6.43 -8.24 -18.58
C THR A 38 7.73 -7.59 -19.07
N GLY A 39 8.76 -7.52 -18.22
CA GLY A 39 10.03 -6.86 -18.56
C GLY A 39 10.06 -5.34 -18.37
N ASP A 40 9.06 -4.76 -17.70
CA ASP A 40 8.96 -3.29 -17.53
C ASP A 40 9.66 -2.74 -16.28
N CYS A 41 9.74 -3.53 -15.19
CA CYS A 41 10.10 -3.00 -13.87
C CYS A 41 11.56 -3.20 -13.44
N GLY A 42 12.31 -4.11 -14.07
CA GLY A 42 13.72 -4.35 -13.77
C GLY A 42 14.03 -5.06 -12.44
N ALA A 43 13.03 -5.33 -11.58
CA ALA A 43 13.26 -6.01 -10.30
C ALA A 43 13.86 -7.43 -10.43
N CYS A 44 13.69 -8.06 -11.60
CA CYS A 44 14.23 -9.39 -11.90
C CYS A 44 15.57 -9.36 -12.65
N THR A 45 16.25 -8.22 -12.74
CA THR A 45 17.49 -8.14 -13.52
C THR A 45 18.55 -9.06 -12.92
N VAL A 46 19.17 -9.87 -13.78
CA VAL A 46 20.38 -10.66 -13.53
C VAL A 46 21.41 -10.31 -14.61
N LEU A 47 22.70 -10.56 -14.37
CA LEU A 47 23.67 -10.60 -15.46
C LEU A 47 23.61 -11.98 -16.10
N VAL A 48 23.52 -12.05 -17.42
CA VAL A 48 23.75 -13.27 -18.20
C VAL A 48 25.00 -13.00 -19.03
N ASP A 49 26.08 -13.72 -18.73
CA ASP A 49 27.41 -13.51 -19.33
C ASP A 49 27.87 -12.04 -19.25
N GLY A 50 27.62 -11.41 -18.10
CA GLY A 50 27.96 -10.01 -17.83
C GLY A 50 26.97 -8.96 -18.34
N VAL A 51 25.93 -9.36 -19.09
CA VAL A 51 24.94 -8.44 -19.67
C VAL A 51 23.68 -8.36 -18.79
N PRO A 52 23.27 -7.15 -18.34
CA PRO A 52 22.00 -6.96 -17.64
C PRO A 52 20.81 -7.46 -18.45
N THR A 53 20.07 -8.41 -17.90
CA THR A 53 18.96 -9.08 -18.56
C THR A 53 17.76 -9.18 -17.65
N HIS A 54 16.60 -8.75 -18.15
CA HIS A 54 15.33 -8.97 -17.47
C HIS A 54 14.96 -10.47 -17.53
N SER A 55 15.35 -11.23 -16.51
CA SER A 55 15.21 -12.69 -16.48
C SER A 55 13.76 -13.21 -16.57
N CYS A 56 12.76 -12.34 -16.39
CA CYS A 56 11.35 -12.70 -16.55
C CYS A 56 10.92 -12.95 -17.99
N VAL A 57 11.61 -12.36 -18.97
CA VAL A 57 11.32 -12.50 -20.41
C VAL A 57 12.36 -13.33 -21.15
N LEU A 58 13.35 -13.89 -20.42
CA LEU A 58 14.32 -14.84 -20.97
C LEU A 58 13.81 -16.27 -20.74
N PRO A 59 13.54 -17.06 -21.79
CA PRO A 59 13.25 -18.48 -21.64
C PRO A 59 14.41 -19.21 -20.95
N ALA A 60 14.13 -20.01 -19.92
CA ALA A 60 15.16 -20.61 -19.07
C ALA A 60 16.19 -21.45 -19.85
N HIS A 61 15.74 -22.26 -20.80
CA HIS A 61 16.62 -23.09 -21.65
C HIS A 61 17.67 -22.30 -22.45
N ARG A 62 17.47 -20.98 -22.68
CA ARG A 62 18.45 -20.13 -23.37
C ARG A 62 19.64 -19.75 -22.49
N ALA A 63 19.56 -20.02 -21.18
CA ALA A 63 20.65 -19.78 -20.25
C ALA A 63 21.60 -20.98 -20.13
N GLU A 64 21.39 -22.08 -20.87
CA GLU A 64 22.29 -23.25 -20.86
C GLU A 64 23.75 -22.83 -21.06
N ASN A 65 24.62 -23.28 -20.14
CA ASN A 65 26.05 -22.94 -20.04
C ASN A 65 26.39 -21.47 -19.76
N ALA A 66 25.41 -20.60 -19.44
CA ALA A 66 25.67 -19.20 -19.11
C ALA A 66 26.21 -19.00 -17.68
N ASP A 67 26.99 -17.93 -17.49
CA ASP A 67 27.30 -17.36 -16.17
C ASP A 67 26.19 -16.38 -15.78
N VAL A 68 25.36 -16.79 -14.82
CA VAL A 68 24.26 -15.99 -14.29
C VAL A 68 24.70 -15.38 -12.96
N ARG A 69 24.67 -14.04 -12.86
CA ARG A 69 24.93 -13.35 -11.58
C ARG A 69 23.73 -12.55 -11.12
N THR A 70 23.33 -12.80 -9.88
CA THR A 70 22.35 -12.00 -9.17
C THR A 70 23.05 -10.89 -8.39
N ALA A 71 22.30 -10.05 -7.67
CA ALA A 71 22.87 -9.05 -6.76
C ALA A 71 23.73 -9.69 -5.63
N ALA A 72 23.57 -10.99 -5.35
CA ALA A 72 24.41 -11.67 -4.38
C ALA A 72 25.84 -11.91 -4.90
N GLY A 73 26.01 -12.15 -6.21
CA GLY A 73 27.29 -12.46 -6.86
C GLY A 73 27.97 -11.30 -7.59
N VAL A 74 27.43 -10.08 -7.55
CA VAL A 74 28.10 -8.91 -8.13
C VAL A 74 29.23 -8.37 -7.23
N PRO A 75 30.26 -7.72 -7.81
CA PRO A 75 31.31 -7.07 -7.03
C PRO A 75 30.78 -5.98 -6.08
N ASP A 76 31.46 -5.83 -4.94
CA ASP A 76 31.01 -5.02 -3.79
C ASP A 76 30.87 -3.51 -4.06
N ALA A 77 31.55 -2.98 -5.07
CA ALA A 77 31.60 -1.55 -5.32
C ALA A 77 30.21 -0.90 -5.47
N VAL A 78 29.30 -1.55 -6.22
CA VAL A 78 27.94 -1.04 -6.47
C VAL A 78 27.03 -1.25 -5.25
N PRO A 79 26.89 -2.47 -4.66
CA PRO A 79 26.16 -2.66 -3.42
C PRO A 79 26.58 -1.69 -2.31
N ALA A 80 27.89 -1.49 -2.10
CA ALA A 80 28.41 -0.59 -1.07
C ALA A 80 28.09 0.89 -1.35
N ALA A 81 28.04 1.30 -2.62
CA ALA A 81 27.59 2.65 -2.97
C ALA A 81 26.11 2.87 -2.65
N PHE A 82 25.26 1.88 -2.95
CA PHE A 82 23.84 1.91 -2.58
C PHE A 82 23.63 1.90 -1.07
N ALA A 83 24.45 1.16 -0.33
CA ALA A 83 24.42 1.16 1.13
C ALA A 83 24.73 2.55 1.70
N ARG A 84 25.85 3.17 1.28
CA ARG A 84 26.26 4.49 1.74
C ARG A 84 25.29 5.61 1.40
N ALA A 85 24.62 5.52 0.25
CA ALA A 85 23.67 6.53 -0.21
C ALA A 85 22.26 6.37 0.39
N ALA A 86 22.02 5.34 1.20
CA ALA A 86 20.66 4.90 1.55
C ALA A 86 19.78 4.74 0.29
N GLY A 87 20.34 4.12 -0.75
CA GLY A 87 19.77 4.02 -2.11
C GLY A 87 18.54 3.12 -2.23
N PHE A 88 17.84 2.85 -1.12
CA PHE A 88 16.64 2.02 -1.07
C PHE A 88 15.67 2.48 0.04
N GLN A 89 14.42 2.03 -0.08
CA GLN A 89 13.39 2.13 0.95
C GLN A 89 12.80 0.74 1.20
N CYS A 90 11.77 0.33 0.45
CA CYS A 90 11.26 -1.04 0.59
C CYS A 90 12.29 -2.09 0.18
N GLY A 91 13.22 -1.72 -0.73
CA GLY A 91 14.32 -2.57 -1.17
C GLY A 91 13.99 -3.53 -2.31
N TYR A 92 12.73 -3.66 -2.72
CA TYR A 92 12.30 -4.71 -3.66
C TYR A 92 12.93 -4.57 -5.06
N CYS A 93 13.10 -3.34 -5.56
CA CYS A 93 13.78 -3.06 -6.83
C CYS A 93 15.30 -3.07 -6.73
N THR A 94 15.85 -2.91 -5.52
CA THR A 94 17.27 -2.59 -5.30
C THR A 94 18.20 -3.65 -5.89
N PRO A 95 17.96 -4.97 -5.71
CA PRO A 95 18.79 -5.99 -6.34
C PRO A 95 18.89 -5.84 -7.86
N GLY A 96 17.76 -5.66 -8.54
CA GLY A 96 17.74 -5.50 -10.00
C GLY A 96 18.43 -4.22 -10.48
N ILE A 97 18.30 -3.12 -9.73
CA ILE A 97 18.99 -1.86 -9.99
C ILE A 97 20.50 -2.04 -9.82
N VAL A 98 20.94 -2.61 -8.69
CA VAL A 98 22.35 -2.91 -8.40
C VAL A 98 22.95 -3.75 -9.52
N THR A 99 22.28 -4.83 -9.91
CA THR A 99 22.74 -5.69 -11.00
C THR A 99 22.79 -4.97 -12.35
N THR A 100 21.80 -4.13 -12.66
CA THR A 100 21.82 -3.30 -13.88
C THR A 100 23.06 -2.41 -13.88
N VAL A 101 23.29 -1.67 -12.79
CA VAL A 101 24.39 -0.72 -12.65
C VAL A 101 25.74 -1.42 -12.78
N THR A 102 25.91 -2.59 -12.17
CA THR A 102 27.13 -3.40 -12.33
C THR A 102 27.41 -3.75 -13.79
N GLY A 103 26.38 -4.12 -14.56
CA GLY A 103 26.54 -4.50 -15.96
C GLY A 103 26.50 -3.36 -16.96
N LEU A 104 26.35 -2.09 -16.53
CA LEU A 104 26.29 -0.94 -17.46
C LEU A 104 27.52 -0.85 -18.37
N GLY A 105 28.73 -1.17 -17.88
CA GLY A 105 29.94 -1.19 -18.71
C GLY A 105 29.93 -2.22 -19.86
N HIS A 106 29.00 -3.18 -19.81
CA HIS A 106 28.79 -4.22 -20.80
C HIS A 106 27.46 -4.04 -21.56
N ALA A 107 26.68 -3.00 -21.23
CA ALA A 107 25.42 -2.70 -21.88
C ALA A 107 25.65 -2.05 -23.26
N PRO A 108 24.99 -2.52 -24.33
CA PRO A 108 25.16 -1.96 -25.68
C PRO A 108 24.90 -0.46 -25.79
N CYS A 109 24.06 0.10 -24.91
CA CYS A 109 23.65 1.50 -24.89
C CYS A 109 24.56 2.45 -24.10
N ALA A 110 25.57 1.95 -23.38
CA ALA A 110 26.37 2.74 -22.43
C ALA A 110 27.66 3.35 -23.03
N ARG A 111 27.90 3.22 -24.34
CA ARG A 111 29.19 3.50 -24.97
C ARG A 111 29.62 4.98 -25.02
N ASP A 112 28.75 5.93 -24.64
CA ASP A 112 28.92 7.34 -25.03
C ASP A 112 28.90 8.40 -23.86
N GLY A 113 28.75 7.98 -22.58
CA GLY A 113 29.29 8.67 -21.38
C GLY A 113 28.56 9.80 -20.58
N GLY A 114 27.40 10.35 -20.97
CA GLY A 114 26.76 11.50 -20.28
C GLY A 114 25.62 11.18 -19.27
N PRO A 115 25.21 12.11 -18.37
CA PRO A 115 24.07 11.93 -17.44
C PRO A 115 22.76 11.51 -18.11
N THR A 116 22.43 12.08 -19.27
CA THR A 116 21.26 11.70 -20.09
C THR A 116 21.32 10.23 -20.54
N GLN A 117 22.53 9.72 -20.81
CA GLN A 117 22.72 8.32 -21.20
C GLN A 117 22.68 7.38 -19.99
N ARG A 118 23.09 7.83 -18.79
CA ARG A 118 22.87 7.07 -17.55
C ARG A 118 21.38 6.86 -17.29
N THR A 119 20.58 7.93 -17.39
CA THR A 119 19.11 7.84 -17.25
C THR A 119 18.50 6.94 -18.32
N ALA A 120 18.96 7.03 -19.57
CA ALA A 120 18.51 6.15 -20.65
C ALA A 120 18.89 4.68 -20.40
N ALA A 121 20.07 4.41 -19.85
CA ALA A 121 20.54 3.05 -19.55
C ALA A 121 19.86 2.43 -18.33
N MET A 122 19.33 3.25 -17.42
CA MET A 122 18.48 2.83 -16.30
C MET A 122 17.01 2.65 -16.70
N LYS A 123 16.63 2.92 -17.96
CA LYS A 123 15.27 2.69 -18.45
C LYS A 123 14.86 1.24 -18.21
N GLY A 124 13.68 1.06 -17.62
CA GLY A 124 13.18 -0.25 -17.25
C GLY A 124 13.52 -0.67 -15.81
N ASN A 125 14.25 0.15 -15.04
CA ASN A 125 14.39 -0.02 -13.59
C ASN A 125 13.45 0.93 -12.86
N LEU A 126 12.31 0.41 -12.41
CA LEU A 126 11.30 1.22 -11.73
C LEU A 126 11.51 1.20 -10.22
N CYS A 127 11.36 2.36 -9.58
CA CYS A 127 11.25 2.48 -8.13
C CYS A 127 10.02 3.30 -7.76
N ARG A 128 9.19 2.76 -6.86
CA ARG A 128 7.99 3.46 -6.36
C ARG A 128 8.22 4.24 -5.06
N CYS A 129 9.34 4.02 -4.39
CA CYS A 129 9.57 4.50 -3.03
C CYS A 129 10.45 5.75 -2.95
N THR A 130 11.61 5.74 -3.63
CA THR A 130 12.70 6.70 -3.38
C THR A 130 12.57 8.02 -4.12
N GLY A 131 11.69 8.10 -5.13
CA GLY A 131 11.68 9.23 -6.08
C GLY A 131 12.99 9.36 -6.86
N TYR A 132 13.78 8.28 -6.95
CA TYR A 132 15.08 8.16 -7.63
C TYR A 132 16.24 8.98 -7.07
N ARG A 133 16.02 9.99 -6.21
CA ARG A 133 17.11 10.84 -5.67
C ARG A 133 18.22 10.04 -4.97
N ALA A 134 17.87 9.22 -3.98
CA ALA A 134 18.86 8.40 -3.27
C ALA A 134 19.53 7.33 -4.17
N ILE A 135 18.85 6.93 -5.26
CA ILE A 135 19.45 6.04 -6.26
C ILE A 135 20.50 6.81 -7.07
N SER A 136 20.18 8.03 -7.53
CA SER A 136 21.14 8.90 -8.20
C SER A 136 22.35 9.22 -7.32
N ASP A 137 22.12 9.53 -6.04
CA ASP A 137 23.18 9.74 -5.04
C ASP A 137 24.13 8.53 -4.98
N ALA A 138 23.61 7.30 -5.02
CA ALA A 138 24.43 6.09 -5.07
C ALA A 138 25.29 6.01 -6.34
N LEU A 139 24.73 6.38 -7.49
CA LEU A 139 25.45 6.40 -8.78
C LEU A 139 26.52 7.48 -8.83
N ASP A 140 26.29 8.59 -8.13
CA ASP A 140 27.21 9.73 -8.04
C ASP A 140 28.22 9.58 -6.88
N GLY A 141 28.15 8.48 -6.11
CA GLY A 141 29.07 8.18 -5.02
C GLY A 141 28.85 9.00 -3.75
N VAL A 142 27.68 9.63 -3.60
CA VAL A 142 27.30 10.42 -2.43
C VAL A 142 27.02 9.50 -1.24
N SER A 143 27.50 9.88 -0.07
CA SER A 143 27.20 9.18 1.19
C SER A 143 26.14 9.95 1.96
N ASN A 144 24.99 9.33 2.15
CA ASN A 144 23.89 9.85 2.93
C ASN A 144 23.82 9.21 4.33
N THR A 145 24.57 8.13 4.58
CA THR A 145 24.59 7.45 5.87
C THR A 145 25.84 7.74 6.70
N CYS A 146 25.72 7.67 8.03
CA CYS A 146 26.84 7.66 8.97
C CYS A 146 26.99 6.28 9.66
N ALA A 147 28.19 5.95 10.12
CA ALA A 147 28.51 4.66 10.72
C ALA A 147 27.82 4.45 12.08
N ALA A 148 27.74 5.50 12.89
CA ALA A 148 27.06 5.51 14.18
C ALA A 148 26.37 6.85 14.38
N GLY A 149 25.31 6.86 15.17
CA GLY A 149 24.55 8.08 15.44
C GLY A 149 23.48 7.87 16.50
N ARG A 150 22.97 9.00 17.00
CA ARG A 150 21.82 9.06 17.92
C ARG A 150 20.51 9.13 17.15
N ILE A 151 19.38 9.12 17.86
CA ILE A 151 18.08 9.43 17.26
C ILE A 151 18.17 10.67 16.35
N GLY A 152 17.68 10.54 15.12
CA GLY A 152 17.71 11.61 14.10
C GLY A 152 18.99 11.66 13.25
N SER A 153 20.02 10.88 13.59
CA SER A 153 21.19 10.71 12.73
C SER A 153 20.85 9.79 11.55
N PRO A 154 21.43 10.01 10.35
CA PRO A 154 21.15 9.17 9.19
C PRO A 154 21.99 7.87 9.25
N VAL A 155 21.71 7.00 10.22
CA VAL A 155 22.39 5.69 10.30
C VAL A 155 21.86 4.75 9.21
N ALA A 156 22.68 3.77 8.82
CA ALA A 156 22.24 2.74 7.88
C ALA A 156 21.06 1.94 8.44
N ALA A 157 20.12 1.55 7.58
CA ALA A 157 18.99 0.72 8.00
C ALA A 157 19.49 -0.70 8.39
N PRO A 158 18.88 -1.38 9.37
CA PRO A 158 19.37 -2.70 9.84
C PRO A 158 19.48 -3.79 8.75
N ALA A 159 18.70 -3.66 7.67
CA ALA A 159 18.69 -4.62 6.56
C ALA A 159 19.57 -4.20 5.36
N THR A 160 20.39 -3.15 5.49
CA THR A 160 21.12 -2.52 4.37
C THR A 160 21.87 -3.54 3.51
N GLU A 161 22.78 -4.31 4.11
CA GLU A 161 23.57 -5.32 3.40
C GLU A 161 22.69 -6.38 2.74
N ARG A 162 21.66 -6.86 3.45
CA ARG A 162 20.75 -7.88 2.92
C ARG A 162 19.93 -7.34 1.74
N VAL A 163 19.50 -6.08 1.77
CA VAL A 163 18.72 -5.48 0.67
C VAL A 163 19.60 -5.28 -0.57
N VAL A 164 20.79 -4.69 -0.43
CA VAL A 164 21.64 -4.39 -1.60
C VAL A 164 22.21 -5.64 -2.26
N ARG A 165 22.29 -6.76 -1.53
CA ARG A 165 22.65 -8.10 -2.05
C ARG A 165 21.45 -8.95 -2.48
N GLY A 166 20.22 -8.48 -2.26
CA GLY A 166 19.00 -9.26 -2.53
C GLY A 166 18.72 -10.41 -1.55
N ALA A 167 19.49 -10.53 -0.48
CA ALA A 167 19.34 -11.54 0.57
C ALA A 167 18.21 -11.22 1.59
N GLU A 168 17.65 -10.02 1.57
CA GLU A 168 16.51 -9.68 2.43
C GLU A 168 15.24 -10.43 1.96
N PRO A 169 14.58 -11.20 2.85
CA PRO A 169 13.42 -11.99 2.47
C PRO A 169 12.15 -11.13 2.37
N TYR A 170 11.45 -11.25 1.25
CA TYR A 170 10.08 -10.79 1.06
C TYR A 170 9.07 -11.95 1.19
N THR A 171 7.79 -11.70 0.94
CA THR A 171 6.72 -12.67 1.24
C THR A 171 6.96 -14.05 0.65
N LEU A 172 7.35 -14.13 -0.63
CA LEU A 172 7.59 -15.39 -1.35
C LEU A 172 9.06 -15.77 -1.47
N ASP A 173 9.95 -15.12 -0.72
CA ASP A 173 11.38 -15.48 -0.67
C ASP A 173 11.61 -16.51 0.43
N THR A 174 10.99 -17.67 0.26
CA THR A 174 11.05 -18.83 1.14
C THR A 174 10.76 -20.07 0.32
N ASP A 175 11.12 -21.24 0.84
CA ASP A 175 10.83 -22.50 0.18
C ASP A 175 9.32 -22.76 0.10
N THR A 176 8.80 -22.88 -1.11
CA THR A 176 7.40 -23.22 -1.39
C THR A 176 7.26 -24.63 -1.98
N THR A 177 8.31 -25.44 -1.92
CA THR A 177 8.28 -26.82 -2.41
C THR A 177 7.18 -27.60 -1.69
N GLY A 178 6.35 -28.31 -2.48
CA GLY A 178 5.23 -29.10 -1.96
C GLY A 178 3.96 -28.30 -1.59
N CYS A 179 3.99 -26.97 -1.64
CA CYS A 179 2.78 -26.15 -1.53
C CYS A 179 1.91 -26.33 -2.77
N ALA A 180 0.58 -26.37 -2.58
CA ALA A 180 -0.36 -26.21 -3.68
C ALA A 180 -0.46 -24.72 -4.06
N HIS A 181 -0.73 -24.45 -5.34
CA HIS A 181 -0.84 -23.11 -5.89
C HIS A 181 -2.28 -22.77 -6.23
N LEU A 182 -2.67 -21.55 -5.87
CA LEU A 182 -4.00 -21.01 -6.15
C LEU A 182 -4.00 -20.12 -7.39
N ALA A 183 -5.00 -20.29 -8.25
CA ALA A 183 -5.34 -19.36 -9.33
C ALA A 183 -6.84 -19.01 -9.26
N VAL A 184 -7.21 -17.80 -9.69
CA VAL A 184 -8.59 -17.31 -9.59
C VAL A 184 -9.16 -17.02 -10.97
N LEU A 185 -10.33 -17.58 -11.26
CA LEU A 185 -11.16 -17.13 -12.37
C LEU A 185 -11.86 -15.84 -11.94
N ARG A 186 -11.76 -14.81 -12.79
CA ARG A 186 -12.29 -13.47 -12.52
C ARG A 186 -13.49 -13.15 -13.41
N SER A 187 -14.38 -12.31 -12.89
CA SER A 187 -15.59 -11.87 -13.57
C SER A 187 -15.25 -11.04 -14.80
N PRO A 188 -15.80 -11.38 -15.98
CA PRO A 188 -15.75 -10.52 -17.16
C PRO A 188 -16.85 -9.45 -17.15
N HIS A 189 -17.72 -9.41 -16.13
CA HIS A 189 -18.89 -8.54 -16.06
C HIS A 189 -18.76 -7.50 -14.95
N ALA A 190 -19.25 -6.28 -15.23
CA ALA A 190 -19.38 -5.22 -14.23
C ALA A 190 -20.45 -5.54 -13.18
N HIS A 191 -21.53 -6.26 -13.55
CA HIS A 191 -22.53 -6.71 -12.60
C HIS A 191 -23.24 -7.97 -13.14
N ALA A 192 -23.20 -9.07 -12.40
CA ALA A 192 -23.87 -10.31 -12.79
C ALA A 192 -24.13 -11.24 -11.60
N ARG A 193 -25.13 -12.11 -11.75
CA ARG A 193 -25.36 -13.25 -10.84
C ARG A 193 -24.82 -14.52 -11.47
N ILE A 194 -24.07 -15.29 -10.69
CA ILE A 194 -23.63 -16.63 -11.09
C ILE A 194 -24.82 -17.59 -11.02
N VAL A 195 -25.14 -18.20 -12.16
CA VAL A 195 -26.21 -19.21 -12.29
C VAL A 195 -25.64 -20.60 -12.04
N THR A 196 -24.59 -20.97 -12.78
CA THR A 196 -23.87 -22.25 -12.65
C THR A 196 -22.38 -22.08 -12.92
N ILE A 197 -21.57 -22.92 -12.31
CA ILE A 197 -20.15 -23.12 -12.62
C ILE A 197 -19.99 -24.62 -12.88
N ASP A 198 -19.52 -24.99 -14.08
CA ASP A 198 -19.08 -26.33 -14.40
C ASP A 198 -17.54 -26.39 -14.28
N ALA A 199 -17.07 -27.27 -13.41
CA ALA A 199 -15.67 -27.49 -13.11
C ALA A 199 -15.17 -28.88 -13.53
N SER A 200 -16.01 -29.68 -14.20
CA SER A 200 -15.73 -31.08 -14.52
C SER A 200 -14.43 -31.27 -15.30
N ARG A 201 -14.19 -30.42 -16.31
CA ARG A 201 -12.98 -30.45 -17.14
C ARG A 201 -11.72 -30.04 -16.37
N ALA A 202 -11.85 -29.07 -15.47
CA ALA A 202 -10.73 -28.64 -14.62
C ALA A 202 -10.36 -29.74 -13.61
N LEU A 203 -11.35 -30.35 -12.96
CA LEU A 203 -11.17 -31.43 -11.98
C LEU A 203 -10.66 -32.74 -12.60
N ALA A 204 -10.80 -32.92 -13.92
CA ALA A 204 -10.28 -34.08 -14.64
C ALA A 204 -8.76 -33.98 -14.95
N LEU A 205 -8.14 -32.81 -14.77
CA LEU A 205 -6.69 -32.67 -14.94
C LEU A 205 -5.94 -33.26 -13.75
N ASP A 206 -4.95 -34.09 -14.03
CA ASP A 206 -4.05 -34.62 -13.00
C ASP A 206 -3.28 -33.49 -12.30
N GLY A 207 -3.15 -33.58 -10.98
CA GLY A 207 -2.57 -32.53 -10.13
C GLY A 207 -3.50 -31.35 -9.78
N VAL A 208 -4.75 -31.32 -10.23
CA VAL A 208 -5.76 -30.38 -9.70
C VAL A 208 -6.36 -30.94 -8.40
N VAL A 209 -6.19 -30.19 -7.30
CA VAL A 209 -6.59 -30.62 -5.95
C VAL A 209 -8.04 -30.26 -5.66
N ALA A 210 -8.46 -29.03 -6.00
CA ALA A 210 -9.81 -28.55 -5.73
C ALA A 210 -10.22 -27.39 -6.64
N VAL A 211 -11.53 -27.22 -6.82
CA VAL A 211 -12.15 -26.00 -7.37
C VAL A 211 -13.14 -25.47 -6.35
N LEU A 212 -12.88 -24.26 -5.85
CA LEU A 212 -13.68 -23.57 -4.84
C LEU A 212 -14.57 -22.53 -5.52
N THR A 213 -15.81 -22.44 -5.07
CA THR A 213 -16.85 -21.57 -5.64
C THR A 213 -17.59 -20.84 -4.51
N HIS A 214 -18.60 -20.01 -4.86
CA HIS A 214 -19.49 -19.41 -3.88
C HIS A 214 -20.23 -20.42 -2.96
N ARG A 215 -20.21 -21.72 -3.29
CA ARG A 215 -20.76 -22.79 -2.43
C ARG A 215 -19.83 -23.16 -1.27
N ASP A 216 -18.55 -22.81 -1.39
CA ASP A 216 -17.52 -23.08 -0.38
C ASP A 216 -17.34 -21.89 0.58
N ASP A 217 -17.97 -20.75 0.29
CA ASP A 217 -17.96 -19.53 1.11
C ASP A 217 -18.36 -19.84 2.57
N PRO A 218 -17.66 -19.30 3.58
CA PRO A 218 -17.99 -19.52 4.99
C PRO A 218 -19.35 -18.99 5.43
N GLY A 219 -20.06 -18.21 4.61
CA GLY A 219 -21.33 -17.64 5.03
C GLY A 219 -21.15 -16.49 6.03
N VAL A 220 -20.05 -15.73 5.93
CA VAL A 220 -19.75 -14.61 6.83
C VAL A 220 -19.41 -13.37 6.00
N LEU A 221 -20.16 -12.29 6.25
CA LEU A 221 -19.83 -10.99 5.69
C LEU A 221 -18.72 -10.32 6.49
N PHE A 222 -17.82 -9.65 5.77
CA PHE A 222 -16.72 -8.89 6.33
C PHE A 222 -16.39 -7.67 5.46
N SER A 223 -15.55 -6.77 5.98
CA SER A 223 -14.89 -5.72 5.21
C SER A 223 -13.49 -6.17 4.81
N THR A 224 -13.02 -5.91 3.60
CA THR A 224 -11.61 -6.14 3.26
C THR A 224 -10.69 -5.09 3.91
N ALA A 225 -11.21 -3.90 4.18
CA ALA A 225 -10.49 -2.80 4.82
C ALA A 225 -10.26 -3.09 6.30
N ARG A 226 -9.04 -2.82 6.78
CA ARG A 226 -8.63 -3.12 8.16
C ARG A 226 -8.44 -1.85 8.97
N HIS A 227 -9.08 -1.81 10.12
CA HIS A 227 -9.04 -0.73 11.09
C HIS A 227 -8.87 -1.29 12.50
N GLN A 228 -8.41 -0.45 13.44
CA GLN A 228 -8.38 -0.82 14.86
C GLN A 228 -9.77 -1.26 15.33
N ARG A 229 -10.82 -0.54 14.90
CA ARG A 229 -12.20 -0.92 15.13
C ARG A 229 -12.71 -1.64 13.89
N ARG A 230 -12.93 -2.96 14.02
CA ARG A 230 -13.44 -3.81 12.93
C ARG A 230 -14.69 -3.23 12.24
N THR A 231 -15.54 -2.54 13.00
CA THR A 231 -16.86 -2.10 12.55
C THR A 231 -16.89 -0.77 11.82
N ASP A 232 -15.74 -0.12 11.59
CA ASP A 232 -15.66 1.20 10.95
C ASP A 232 -16.16 1.17 9.49
N ASP A 233 -15.97 0.05 8.80
CA ASP A 233 -16.45 -0.15 7.43
C ASP A 233 -17.64 -1.12 7.35
N PRO A 234 -18.41 -1.08 6.25
CA PRO A 234 -19.46 -2.05 5.98
C PRO A 234 -18.94 -3.48 5.87
N ASP A 235 -19.67 -4.44 6.45
CA ASP A 235 -19.46 -5.87 6.18
C ASP A 235 -20.21 -6.22 4.88
N ASP A 236 -19.63 -5.85 3.74
CA ASP A 236 -20.23 -6.00 2.41
C ASP A 236 -19.51 -7.00 1.51
N THR A 237 -18.51 -7.73 2.01
CA THR A 237 -17.70 -8.67 1.24
C THR A 237 -17.91 -10.12 1.69
N ARG A 238 -17.81 -11.07 0.74
CA ARG A 238 -17.75 -12.52 0.95
C ARG A 238 -16.44 -13.08 0.39
N VAL A 239 -15.97 -14.23 0.89
CA VAL A 239 -14.75 -14.89 0.40
C VAL A 239 -14.95 -15.36 -1.04
N LEU A 240 -16.12 -15.90 -1.37
CA LEU A 240 -16.55 -16.12 -2.75
C LEU A 240 -18.04 -15.76 -2.85
N ASP A 241 -18.37 -14.67 -3.54
CA ASP A 241 -19.74 -14.20 -3.66
C ASP A 241 -20.43 -14.82 -4.89
N ARG A 242 -21.75 -15.05 -4.77
CA ARG A 242 -22.60 -15.49 -5.88
C ARG A 242 -22.92 -14.34 -6.84
N ILE A 243 -22.91 -13.09 -6.35
CA ILE A 243 -23.11 -11.89 -7.16
C ILE A 243 -21.77 -11.19 -7.35
N VAL A 244 -21.39 -11.02 -8.62
CA VAL A 244 -20.20 -10.26 -9.01
C VAL A 244 -20.58 -8.83 -9.35
N ARG A 245 -19.85 -7.86 -8.78
CA ARG A 245 -20.21 -6.43 -8.75
C ARG A 245 -19.19 -5.52 -9.45
N TYR A 246 -18.14 -6.10 -10.04
CA TYR A 246 -17.21 -5.41 -10.92
C TYR A 246 -16.44 -6.40 -11.81
N HIS A 247 -15.91 -5.88 -12.92
CA HIS A 247 -14.99 -6.64 -13.78
C HIS A 247 -13.68 -6.90 -13.04
N GLY A 248 -13.30 -8.17 -12.85
CA GLY A 248 -12.12 -8.57 -12.07
C GLY A 248 -12.44 -9.24 -10.73
N GLN A 249 -13.71 -9.19 -10.27
CA GLN A 249 -14.10 -9.87 -9.04
C GLN A 249 -13.83 -11.38 -9.10
N ARG A 250 -13.39 -11.98 -7.99
CA ARG A 250 -13.26 -13.44 -7.85
C ARG A 250 -14.59 -14.17 -8.09
N VAL A 251 -14.56 -15.19 -8.94
CA VAL A 251 -15.71 -16.05 -9.30
C VAL A 251 -15.52 -17.47 -8.75
N ALA A 252 -14.34 -18.03 -8.97
CA ALA A 252 -13.94 -19.36 -8.52
C ALA A 252 -12.42 -19.40 -8.35
N ALA A 253 -11.94 -20.29 -7.49
CA ALA A 253 -10.53 -20.52 -7.26
C ALA A 253 -10.17 -21.97 -7.58
N VAL A 254 -9.07 -22.19 -8.29
CA VAL A 254 -8.50 -23.51 -8.54
C VAL A 254 -7.25 -23.67 -7.70
N VAL A 255 -7.14 -24.81 -7.01
CA VAL A 255 -5.96 -25.23 -6.26
C VAL A 255 -5.33 -26.41 -6.99
N ALA A 256 -4.05 -26.31 -7.34
CA ALA A 256 -3.33 -27.34 -8.07
C ALA A 256 -1.87 -27.46 -7.62
N GLU A 257 -1.16 -28.51 -8.03
CA GLU A 257 0.24 -28.74 -7.64
C GLU A 257 1.24 -27.72 -8.18
N THR A 258 0.88 -27.00 -9.26
CA THR A 258 1.72 -25.92 -9.81
C THR A 258 0.91 -24.70 -10.19
N ALA A 259 1.53 -23.51 -10.17
CA ALA A 259 0.87 -22.27 -10.57
C ALA A 259 0.42 -22.28 -12.04
N ALA A 260 1.19 -22.93 -12.92
CA ALA A 260 0.85 -23.05 -14.33
C ALA A 260 -0.40 -23.93 -14.52
N LEU A 261 -0.46 -25.07 -13.83
CA LEU A 261 -1.62 -25.97 -13.87
C LEU A 261 -2.88 -25.30 -13.30
N ALA A 262 -2.77 -24.60 -12.16
CA ALA A 262 -3.89 -23.88 -11.56
C ALA A 262 -4.49 -22.85 -12.54
N ARG A 263 -3.64 -22.06 -13.22
CA ARG A 263 -4.10 -21.11 -14.26
C ARG A 263 -4.73 -21.80 -15.45
N ARG A 264 -4.13 -22.89 -15.94
CA ARG A 264 -4.68 -23.66 -17.06
C ARG A 264 -6.04 -24.26 -16.73
N ALA A 265 -6.21 -24.76 -15.51
CA ALA A 265 -7.47 -25.30 -15.03
C ALA A 265 -8.55 -24.22 -14.88
N CYS A 266 -8.21 -22.98 -14.49
CA CYS A 266 -9.15 -21.86 -14.50
C CYS A 266 -9.75 -21.60 -15.89
N GLU A 267 -8.96 -21.75 -16.96
CA GLU A 267 -9.43 -21.57 -18.35
C GLU A 267 -10.46 -22.63 -18.80
N LEU A 268 -10.55 -23.74 -18.07
CA LEU A 268 -11.49 -24.84 -18.35
C LEU A 268 -12.81 -24.72 -17.57
N LEU A 269 -12.94 -23.73 -16.70
CA LEU A 269 -14.17 -23.48 -15.95
C LEU A 269 -15.21 -22.81 -16.86
N GLU A 270 -16.40 -23.39 -16.92
CA GLU A 270 -17.51 -22.85 -17.71
C GLU A 270 -18.54 -22.22 -16.77
N VAL A 271 -18.69 -20.89 -16.86
CA VAL A 271 -19.57 -20.13 -15.96
C VAL A 271 -20.73 -19.53 -16.74
N ARG A 272 -21.95 -19.81 -16.27
CA ARG A 272 -23.17 -19.18 -16.77
C ARG A 272 -23.55 -18.03 -15.87
N TYR A 273 -23.69 -16.85 -16.46
CA TYR A 273 -24.10 -15.62 -15.78
C TYR A 273 -25.51 -15.19 -16.20
N GLU A 274 -26.21 -14.55 -15.26
CA GLU A 274 -27.30 -13.63 -15.53
C GLU A 274 -26.73 -12.22 -15.37
N VAL A 275 -26.55 -11.49 -16.47
CA VAL A 275 -26.00 -10.12 -16.43
C VAL A 275 -27.03 -9.17 -15.83
N LEU A 276 -26.61 -8.38 -14.85
CA LEU A 276 -27.45 -7.43 -14.12
C LEU A 276 -27.16 -6.00 -14.58
N PRO A 277 -28.10 -5.05 -14.41
CA PRO A 277 -27.85 -3.64 -14.72
C PRO A 277 -26.68 -3.08 -13.91
N SER A 278 -25.74 -2.41 -14.57
CA SER A 278 -24.56 -1.80 -13.94
C SER A 278 -24.68 -0.28 -13.88
N VAL A 279 -23.93 0.35 -12.97
CA VAL A 279 -23.79 1.82 -12.87
C VAL A 279 -22.33 2.17 -12.59
N LEU A 280 -21.73 2.98 -13.46
CA LEU A 280 -20.30 3.33 -13.39
C LEU A 280 -20.05 4.76 -12.91
N ASP A 281 -21.04 5.63 -13.08
CA ASP A 281 -20.97 7.03 -12.67
C ASP A 281 -21.49 7.17 -11.23
N PRO A 282 -20.69 7.71 -10.29
CA PRO A 282 -21.11 7.87 -8.90
C PRO A 282 -22.31 8.81 -8.73
N GLU A 283 -22.47 9.83 -9.59
CA GLU A 283 -23.65 10.72 -9.52
C GLU A 283 -24.93 9.94 -9.85
N ALA A 284 -24.92 9.19 -10.96
CA ALA A 284 -26.05 8.34 -11.34
C ALA A 284 -26.33 7.23 -10.31
N ALA A 285 -25.31 6.70 -9.64
CA ALA A 285 -25.46 5.60 -8.68
C ALA A 285 -26.30 5.96 -7.46
N ARG A 286 -26.29 7.22 -7.02
CA ARG A 286 -27.02 7.67 -5.82
C ARG A 286 -28.43 8.21 -6.05
N VAL A 287 -28.87 8.25 -7.32
CA VAL A 287 -30.20 8.73 -7.69
C VAL A 287 -31.25 7.64 -7.42
N PRO A 288 -32.45 7.98 -6.92
CA PRO A 288 -33.54 7.02 -6.76
C PRO A 288 -33.83 6.23 -8.05
N GLY A 289 -33.91 4.91 -7.94
CA GLY A 289 -34.16 4.01 -9.07
C GLY A 289 -32.90 3.51 -9.80
N ALA A 290 -31.71 3.97 -9.40
CA ALA A 290 -30.46 3.37 -9.85
C ALA A 290 -30.36 1.88 -9.46
N PRO A 291 -29.60 1.05 -10.19
CA PRO A 291 -29.36 -0.34 -9.81
C PRO A 291 -28.77 -0.43 -8.40
N ALA A 292 -29.45 -1.14 -7.49
CA ALA A 292 -28.96 -1.36 -6.13
C ALA A 292 -27.84 -2.42 -6.14
N ILE A 293 -26.61 -2.02 -5.78
CA ILE A 293 -25.41 -2.87 -5.87
C ILE A 293 -25.36 -3.89 -4.72
N HIS A 294 -25.77 -3.47 -3.51
CA HIS A 294 -25.82 -4.31 -2.31
C HIS A 294 -27.23 -4.39 -1.71
N GLY A 295 -28.27 -4.29 -2.56
CA GLY A 295 -29.66 -4.42 -2.12
C GLY A 295 -30.00 -5.78 -1.49
N ASP A 296 -29.16 -6.80 -1.73
CA ASP A 296 -29.25 -8.14 -1.13
C ASP A 296 -28.67 -8.23 0.30
N LYS A 297 -27.95 -7.20 0.77
CA LYS A 297 -27.20 -7.22 2.05
C LYS A 297 -27.82 -6.40 3.17
N ASP A 298 -29.01 -5.85 2.95
CA ASP A 298 -29.71 -4.94 3.88
C ASP A 298 -30.03 -5.57 5.26
N ARG A 299 -30.09 -6.92 5.35
CA ARG A 299 -30.30 -7.66 6.62
C ARG A 299 -29.03 -8.30 7.21
N GLY A 300 -27.92 -8.23 6.48
CA GLY A 300 -26.63 -8.89 6.74
C GLY A 300 -26.70 -10.36 7.21
N ASP A 301 -25.55 -10.92 7.58
CA ASP A 301 -25.43 -12.31 8.00
C ASP A 301 -25.49 -12.42 9.53
N ARG A 302 -25.99 -13.54 10.07
CA ARG A 302 -26.18 -13.77 11.52
C ARG A 302 -26.99 -12.67 12.25
N GLY A 303 -27.90 -12.00 11.55
CA GLY A 303 -28.77 -10.97 12.13
C GLY A 303 -28.10 -9.62 12.42
N ARG A 304 -26.92 -9.36 11.85
CA ARG A 304 -26.23 -8.06 11.96
C ARG A 304 -26.33 -7.31 10.64
N ALA A 305 -26.75 -6.05 10.68
CA ALA A 305 -26.76 -5.21 9.49
C ALA A 305 -25.34 -5.07 8.90
N ALA A 306 -25.24 -5.04 7.57
CA ALA A 306 -23.98 -4.81 6.85
C ALA A 306 -23.36 -3.42 7.10
N ARG A 307 -24.04 -2.54 7.84
CA ARG A 307 -23.61 -1.15 8.18
C ARG A 307 -23.44 -0.24 6.97
N ILE A 308 -24.17 -0.50 5.89
CA ILE A 308 -24.29 0.41 4.74
C ILE A 308 -25.25 1.54 5.09
N ALA A 309 -24.87 2.81 4.87
CA ALA A 309 -25.69 3.96 5.27
C ALA A 309 -27.04 4.04 4.55
N ASP A 310 -27.08 3.78 3.24
CA ASP A 310 -28.32 3.71 2.46
C ASP A 310 -28.12 2.82 1.21
N PRO A 311 -28.36 1.50 1.32
CA PRO A 311 -28.17 0.58 0.21
C PRO A 311 -29.16 0.81 -0.94
N SER A 312 -30.30 1.45 -0.69
CA SER A 312 -31.30 1.77 -1.72
C SER A 312 -30.84 2.87 -2.68
N ARG A 313 -29.89 3.69 -2.24
CA ARG A 313 -29.24 4.76 -3.02
C ARG A 313 -27.74 4.53 -3.16
N ASN A 314 -27.26 3.29 -2.96
CA ASN A 314 -25.84 2.97 -3.06
C ASN A 314 -24.92 3.86 -2.19
N VAL A 315 -25.41 4.47 -1.11
CA VAL A 315 -24.60 5.36 -0.26
C VAL A 315 -23.92 4.53 0.82
N VAL A 316 -22.59 4.51 0.79
CA VAL A 316 -21.74 3.85 1.78
C VAL A 316 -21.76 4.64 3.08
N ALA A 317 -21.48 5.95 2.98
CA ALA A 317 -21.40 6.89 4.08
C ALA A 317 -21.78 8.30 3.60
N ARG A 318 -22.22 9.15 4.54
CA ARG A 318 -22.56 10.55 4.26
C ARG A 318 -22.17 11.48 5.40
N TRP A 319 -21.93 12.73 5.04
CA TRP A 319 -21.67 13.83 5.96
C TRP A 319 -22.42 15.08 5.54
N ARG A 320 -22.96 15.82 6.52
CA ARG A 320 -23.49 17.16 6.31
C ARG A 320 -23.26 17.99 7.57
N GLY A 321 -22.38 18.98 7.47
CA GLY A 321 -21.99 19.84 8.58
C GLY A 321 -21.90 21.30 8.15
N HIS A 322 -22.09 22.21 9.10
CA HIS A 322 -21.77 23.62 8.91
C HIS A 322 -21.43 24.31 10.24
N VAL A 323 -20.61 25.35 10.15
CA VAL A 323 -20.35 26.34 11.20
C VAL A 323 -20.56 27.72 10.60
N GLY A 324 -21.15 28.63 11.37
CA GLY A 324 -21.47 29.98 10.90
C GLY A 324 -22.53 30.03 9.79
N ASN A 325 -22.60 31.15 9.06
CA ASN A 325 -23.55 31.35 7.97
C ASN A 325 -22.81 31.56 6.63
N VAL A 326 -22.67 30.47 5.88
CA VAL A 326 -21.93 30.44 4.60
C VAL A 326 -22.57 31.35 3.56
N ASP A 327 -23.89 31.32 3.39
CA ASP A 327 -24.56 32.14 2.37
C ASP A 327 -24.39 33.64 2.67
N ALA A 328 -24.40 34.03 3.95
CA ALA A 328 -24.09 35.40 4.35
C ALA A 328 -22.62 35.76 4.17
N GLY A 329 -21.70 34.81 4.36
CA GLY A 329 -20.27 34.96 4.09
C GLY A 329 -19.97 35.21 2.62
N VAL A 330 -20.57 34.41 1.73
CA VAL A 330 -20.46 34.59 0.28
C VAL A 330 -21.06 35.93 -0.17
N ARG A 331 -22.25 36.30 0.32
CA ARG A 331 -22.91 37.57 -0.08
C ARG A 331 -22.14 38.83 0.30
N ARG A 332 -21.35 38.80 1.39
CA ARG A 332 -20.58 39.96 1.87
C ARG A 332 -19.14 39.97 1.35
N ALA A 333 -18.72 38.94 0.64
CA ALA A 333 -17.37 38.81 0.14
C ALA A 333 -17.11 39.81 -1.00
N ALA A 334 -15.87 40.29 -1.10
CA ALA A 334 -15.43 41.09 -2.22
C ALA A 334 -15.07 40.19 -3.42
N HIS A 335 -14.48 39.02 -3.14
CA HIS A 335 -14.06 38.05 -4.15
C HIS A 335 -14.61 36.67 -3.83
N VAL A 336 -15.07 35.97 -4.87
CA VAL A 336 -15.62 34.62 -4.78
C VAL A 336 -15.10 33.79 -5.95
N VAL A 337 -14.60 32.60 -5.66
CA VAL A 337 -14.26 31.58 -6.65
C VAL A 337 -15.16 30.37 -6.42
N SER A 338 -15.70 29.81 -7.50
CA SER A 338 -16.49 28.59 -7.47
C SER A 338 -16.14 27.70 -8.66
N GLY A 339 -15.82 26.44 -8.40
CA GLY A 339 -15.38 25.50 -9.42
C GLY A 339 -15.61 24.04 -9.02
N THR A 340 -15.39 23.13 -9.96
CA THR A 340 -15.48 21.69 -9.73
C THR A 340 -14.27 20.98 -10.29
N TRP A 341 -13.54 20.30 -9.42
CA TRP A 341 -12.34 19.54 -9.74
C TRP A 341 -12.61 18.05 -9.60
N ARG A 342 -11.82 17.25 -10.33
CA ARG A 342 -11.91 15.79 -10.32
C ARG A 342 -10.54 15.16 -10.21
N THR A 343 -10.46 14.09 -9.44
CA THR A 343 -9.28 13.23 -9.37
C THR A 343 -9.56 11.88 -10.02
N SER A 344 -8.52 11.29 -10.58
CA SER A 344 -8.61 10.01 -11.28
C SER A 344 -8.50 8.82 -10.34
N ARG A 345 -8.91 7.65 -10.84
CA ARG A 345 -8.67 6.35 -10.22
C ARG A 345 -7.19 5.96 -10.38
N VAL A 346 -6.45 5.81 -9.28
CA VAL A 346 -4.99 5.57 -9.31
C VAL A 346 -4.60 4.30 -8.57
N GLN A 347 -3.76 3.48 -9.20
CA GLN A 347 -3.16 2.29 -8.60
C GLN A 347 -1.89 2.61 -7.81
N HIS A 348 -1.64 1.86 -6.73
CA HIS A 348 -0.50 2.08 -5.83
C HIS A 348 0.85 1.76 -6.47
N THR A 349 0.85 0.77 -7.36
CA THR A 349 1.99 0.32 -8.17
C THR A 349 3.25 -0.04 -7.37
N HIS A 350 3.08 -0.58 -6.16
CA HIS A 350 4.16 -1.28 -5.45
C HIS A 350 4.67 -2.47 -6.26
N LEU A 351 5.97 -2.78 -6.15
CA LEU A 351 6.61 -3.77 -7.02
C LEU A 351 6.38 -5.21 -6.57
N GLU A 352 6.34 -5.49 -5.28
CA GLU A 352 5.87 -6.78 -4.78
C GLU A 352 4.34 -6.81 -4.85
N THR A 353 3.74 -7.68 -5.66
CA THR A 353 2.28 -7.85 -5.71
C THR A 353 1.74 -8.46 -4.41
N HIS A 354 0.42 -8.47 -4.22
CA HIS A 354 -0.18 -9.13 -3.06
C HIS A 354 0.10 -10.64 -3.11
N ALA A 355 0.54 -11.19 -1.98
CA ALA A 355 0.82 -12.61 -1.85
C ALA A 355 0.58 -13.11 -0.42
N ALA A 356 0.21 -14.39 -0.31
CA ALA A 356 0.12 -15.09 0.96
C ALA A 356 0.59 -16.55 0.80
N ILE A 357 1.23 -17.08 1.84
CA ILE A 357 1.50 -18.50 2.03
C ILE A 357 0.78 -18.92 3.31
N VAL A 358 0.01 -20.00 3.25
CA VAL A 358 -0.67 -20.59 4.39
C VAL A 358 -0.12 -21.99 4.60
N ARG A 359 0.46 -22.25 5.77
CA ARG A 359 1.00 -23.56 6.15
C ARG A 359 0.29 -24.13 7.36
N HIS A 360 0.08 -25.45 7.36
CA HIS A 360 -0.38 -26.17 8.52
C HIS A 360 0.82 -26.51 9.42
N VAL A 361 0.88 -25.90 10.60
CA VAL A 361 1.88 -26.23 11.63
C VAL A 361 1.26 -27.22 12.60
N ASP A 362 2.01 -28.27 12.94
CA ASP A 362 1.54 -29.37 13.81
C ASP A 362 0.22 -30.00 13.33
N GLY A 363 0.04 -30.10 12.00
CA GLY A 363 -1.16 -30.65 11.37
C GLY A 363 -2.35 -29.69 11.26
N GLY A 364 -2.24 -28.47 11.80
CA GLY A 364 -3.24 -27.40 11.70
C GLY A 364 -4.43 -27.53 12.67
N PRO A 365 -5.38 -26.58 12.64
CA PRO A 365 -6.38 -26.39 13.69
C PRO A 365 -7.33 -27.57 13.89
N ARG A 366 -7.56 -28.39 12.85
CA ARG A 366 -8.43 -29.57 12.95
C ARG A 366 -7.91 -30.65 13.90
N VAL A 367 -6.61 -30.66 14.19
CA VAL A 367 -5.96 -31.64 15.07
C VAL A 367 -5.22 -30.96 16.24
N GLY A 368 -5.50 -29.67 16.51
CA GLY A 368 -4.89 -28.90 17.59
C GLY A 368 -3.57 -28.21 17.25
N GLY A 369 -3.19 -28.16 15.96
CA GLY A 369 -2.10 -27.32 15.45
C GLY A 369 -2.57 -25.93 15.02
N THR A 370 -1.73 -25.16 14.32
CA THR A 370 -2.04 -23.78 13.90
C THR A 370 -1.92 -23.58 12.40
N LEU A 371 -2.52 -22.52 11.86
CA LEU A 371 -2.19 -22.03 10.51
C LEU A 371 -1.17 -20.89 10.61
N ASP A 372 -0.02 -21.07 9.98
CA ASP A 372 0.98 -20.02 9.77
C ASP A 372 0.68 -19.32 8.44
N VAL A 373 0.28 -18.05 8.52
CA VAL A 373 -0.08 -17.20 7.40
C VAL A 373 1.01 -16.14 7.22
N ARG A 374 1.91 -16.38 6.27
CA ARG A 374 2.90 -15.40 5.84
C ARG A 374 2.31 -14.54 4.74
N SER A 375 2.07 -13.26 4.98
CA SER A 375 1.41 -12.36 4.03
C SER A 375 2.22 -11.10 3.74
N SER A 376 2.03 -10.55 2.54
CA SER A 376 2.47 -9.20 2.17
C SER A 376 1.56 -8.13 2.80
N THR A 377 1.38 -8.14 4.12
CA THR A 377 0.41 -7.27 4.83
C THR A 377 1.11 -6.17 5.65
N GLN A 378 0.47 -5.00 5.79
CA GLN A 378 0.90 -3.93 6.70
C GLN A 378 0.31 -4.12 8.12
N VAL A 379 -0.67 -5.01 8.29
CA VAL A 379 -1.55 -5.06 9.48
C VAL A 379 -1.79 -6.52 9.94
N PRO A 380 -0.73 -7.30 10.25
CA PRO A 380 -0.84 -8.74 10.49
C PRO A 380 -1.82 -9.12 11.62
N PHE A 381 -1.87 -8.33 12.70
CA PHE A 381 -2.80 -8.56 13.82
C PHE A 381 -4.26 -8.37 13.42
N LEU A 382 -4.56 -7.35 12.61
CA LEU A 382 -5.93 -7.10 12.14
C LEU A 382 -6.37 -8.12 11.10
N VAL A 383 -5.43 -8.64 10.30
CA VAL A 383 -5.68 -9.77 9.39
C VAL A 383 -5.99 -11.03 10.18
N ARG A 384 -5.19 -11.39 11.19
CA ARG A 384 -5.44 -12.55 12.07
C ARG A 384 -6.84 -12.49 12.67
N ASP A 385 -7.20 -11.35 13.23
CA ASP A 385 -8.48 -11.18 13.91
C ASP A 385 -9.67 -11.29 12.94
N GLU A 386 -9.53 -10.85 11.68
CA GLU A 386 -10.59 -11.01 10.67
C GLU A 386 -10.67 -12.44 10.13
N LEU A 387 -9.53 -13.10 9.93
CA LEU A 387 -9.51 -14.52 9.54
C LEU A 387 -10.17 -15.38 10.61
N ALA A 388 -9.89 -15.11 11.90
CA ALA A 388 -10.57 -15.75 13.02
C ALA A 388 -12.10 -15.54 12.94
N TRP A 389 -12.54 -14.32 12.66
CA TRP A 389 -13.96 -13.99 12.49
C TRP A 389 -14.62 -14.73 11.31
N ILE A 390 -13.99 -14.69 10.13
CA ILE A 390 -14.53 -15.28 8.89
C ILE A 390 -14.69 -16.79 9.03
N PHE A 391 -13.68 -17.47 9.59
CA PHE A 391 -13.62 -18.92 9.65
C PHE A 391 -14.09 -19.51 10.98
N GLY A 392 -14.40 -18.67 11.98
CA GLY A 392 -14.78 -19.12 13.32
C GLY A 392 -13.65 -19.87 14.03
N LEU A 393 -12.41 -19.44 13.82
CA LEU A 393 -11.21 -19.99 14.45
C LEU A 393 -10.85 -19.18 15.70
N ASP A 394 -10.17 -19.81 16.66
CA ASP A 394 -9.59 -19.07 17.77
C ASP A 394 -8.33 -18.32 17.31
N ARG A 395 -8.02 -17.21 17.98
CA ARG A 395 -6.84 -16.40 17.63
C ARG A 395 -5.54 -17.17 17.78
N GLU A 396 -5.50 -18.11 18.72
CA GLU A 396 -4.32 -18.95 19.01
C GLU A 396 -4.07 -19.98 17.90
N ASP A 397 -5.10 -20.34 17.14
CA ASP A 397 -5.01 -21.25 16.00
C ASP A 397 -4.42 -20.56 14.75
N LEU A 398 -4.18 -19.25 14.80
CA LEU A 398 -3.74 -18.43 13.67
C LEU A 398 -2.51 -17.60 14.05
N ARG A 399 -1.41 -17.84 13.33
CA ARG A 399 -0.26 -16.94 13.32
C ARG A 399 -0.22 -16.20 12.00
N VAL A 400 -0.26 -14.88 12.04
CA VAL A 400 -0.05 -14.04 10.84
C VAL A 400 1.24 -13.26 11.02
N HIS A 401 2.09 -13.31 10.01
CA HIS A 401 3.32 -12.52 10.00
C HIS A 401 3.65 -11.97 8.63
N ALA A 402 4.42 -10.88 8.63
CA ALA A 402 5.02 -10.32 7.44
C ALA A 402 6.54 -10.35 7.59
N ALA A 403 7.23 -10.76 6.54
CA ALA A 403 8.64 -10.38 6.39
C ALA A 403 8.73 -8.91 5.97
N ARG A 404 9.83 -8.50 5.34
CA ARG A 404 9.85 -7.20 4.69
C ARG A 404 8.84 -7.18 3.56
N VAL A 405 8.10 -6.09 3.43
CA VAL A 405 7.08 -5.92 2.39
C VAL A 405 7.61 -4.97 1.30
N GLY A 406 7.46 -5.34 0.03
CA GLY A 406 7.98 -4.61 -1.12
C GLY A 406 7.14 -3.39 -1.52
N GLY A 407 6.75 -2.58 -0.54
CA GLY A 407 5.89 -1.41 -0.65
C GLY A 407 4.41 -1.75 -0.46
N GLY A 408 3.69 -0.88 0.26
CA GLY A 408 2.24 -1.00 0.49
C GLY A 408 1.45 0.27 0.12
N PHE A 409 1.93 1.46 0.47
CA PHE A 409 1.30 2.75 0.12
C PHE A 409 -0.19 2.87 0.47
N GLY A 410 -0.68 2.06 1.42
CA GLY A 410 -2.09 1.95 1.77
C GLY A 410 -2.74 0.65 1.28
N ALA A 411 -2.39 0.11 0.10
CA ALA A 411 -3.05 -1.06 -0.49
C ALA A 411 -3.00 -2.30 0.42
N LYS A 412 -1.89 -2.50 1.11
CA LYS A 412 -1.64 -3.66 1.98
C LYS A 412 -2.15 -3.47 3.41
N GLN A 413 -2.92 -2.40 3.66
CA GLN A 413 -3.81 -2.31 4.82
C GLN A 413 -5.06 -3.17 4.57
N GLU A 414 -5.43 -3.35 3.30
CA GLU A 414 -6.52 -4.22 2.88
C GLU A 414 -6.14 -5.70 3.01
N MET A 415 -7.08 -6.54 3.44
CA MET A 415 -6.97 -8.00 3.39
C MET A 415 -7.57 -8.50 2.07
N ILE A 416 -6.71 -8.96 1.14
CA ILE A 416 -7.08 -9.25 -0.26
C ILE A 416 -6.81 -10.70 -0.66
N VAL A 417 -5.73 -11.29 -0.15
CA VAL A 417 -5.23 -12.61 -0.57
C VAL A 417 -5.39 -13.66 0.52
N GLU A 418 -5.40 -13.22 1.77
CA GLU A 418 -5.28 -14.08 2.94
C GLU A 418 -6.52 -14.93 3.14
N ASP A 419 -7.71 -14.34 2.96
CA ASP A 419 -8.99 -15.02 3.18
C ASP A 419 -9.18 -16.22 2.25
N LEU A 420 -8.96 -16.05 0.95
CA LEU A 420 -9.13 -17.13 -0.02
C LEU A 420 -8.02 -18.18 0.10
N ALA A 421 -6.78 -17.78 0.43
CA ALA A 421 -5.69 -18.72 0.67
C ALA A 421 -5.97 -19.59 1.91
N VAL A 422 -6.50 -19.00 2.99
CA VAL A 422 -6.91 -19.74 4.20
C VAL A 422 -8.10 -20.65 3.90
N LEU A 423 -9.11 -20.19 3.15
CA LEU A 423 -10.22 -21.05 2.71
C LEU A 423 -9.68 -22.27 1.94
N ALA A 424 -8.75 -22.05 1.01
CA ALA A 424 -8.16 -23.14 0.23
C ALA A 424 -7.36 -24.11 1.08
N ALA A 425 -6.54 -23.63 2.01
CA ALA A 425 -5.79 -24.46 2.94
C ALA A 425 -6.73 -25.32 3.80
N LEU A 426 -7.77 -24.70 4.41
CA LEU A 426 -8.76 -25.40 5.22
C LEU A 426 -9.57 -26.43 4.42
N ARG A 427 -9.94 -26.14 3.18
CA ARG A 427 -10.74 -27.05 2.35
C ARG A 427 -9.94 -28.23 1.84
N THR A 428 -8.66 -28.04 1.54
CA THR A 428 -7.80 -29.07 0.92
C THR A 428 -6.92 -29.83 1.92
N GLY A 429 -6.65 -29.26 3.10
CA GLY A 429 -5.65 -29.78 4.04
C GLY A 429 -4.22 -29.70 3.50
N ARG A 430 -3.97 -28.86 2.49
CA ARG A 430 -2.66 -28.64 1.87
C ARG A 430 -2.15 -27.26 2.23
N ASP A 431 -0.84 -27.11 2.30
CA ASP A 431 -0.22 -25.80 2.33
C ASP A 431 -0.47 -25.10 0.99
N VAL A 432 -0.82 -23.81 1.03
CA VAL A 432 -1.26 -23.07 -0.15
C VAL A 432 -0.43 -21.80 -0.32
N VAL A 433 0.03 -21.55 -1.54
CA VAL A 433 0.58 -20.26 -1.95
C VAL A 433 -0.33 -19.58 -2.96
N TRP A 434 -0.57 -18.29 -2.76
CA TRP A 434 -1.23 -17.45 -3.74
C TRP A 434 -0.47 -16.14 -3.93
N GLU A 435 -0.23 -15.78 -5.19
CA GLU A 435 0.39 -14.54 -5.59
C GLU A 435 -0.42 -13.92 -6.72
N TYR A 436 -0.75 -12.64 -6.60
CA TYR A 436 -1.34 -11.88 -7.69
C TYR A 436 -0.32 -11.72 -8.81
N SER A 437 -0.74 -12.00 -10.04
CA SER A 437 -0.05 -11.46 -11.21
C SER A 437 -0.17 -9.93 -11.24
N ARG A 438 0.69 -9.27 -12.01
CA ARG A 438 0.62 -7.80 -12.18
C ARG A 438 -0.73 -7.34 -12.74
N ALA A 439 -1.31 -8.06 -13.69
CA ALA A 439 -2.61 -7.74 -14.25
C ALA A 439 -3.73 -7.81 -13.19
N GLU A 440 -3.68 -8.81 -12.31
CA GLU A 440 -4.62 -8.93 -11.19
C GLU A 440 -4.42 -7.80 -10.17
N GLN A 441 -3.18 -7.42 -9.88
CA GLN A 441 -2.88 -6.26 -9.03
C GLN A 441 -3.54 -4.99 -9.55
N PHE A 442 -3.55 -4.77 -10.87
CA PHE A 442 -4.17 -3.57 -11.48
C PHE A 442 -5.70 -3.60 -11.52
N THR A 443 -6.30 -4.78 -11.63
CA THR A 443 -7.73 -4.94 -11.92
C THR A 443 -8.56 -5.40 -10.73
N SER A 444 -7.91 -5.90 -9.69
CA SER A 444 -8.59 -6.62 -8.61
C SER A 444 -8.14 -6.25 -7.20
N ALA A 445 -7.02 -5.56 -7.04
CA ALA A 445 -6.71 -4.89 -5.78
C ALA A 445 -7.39 -3.51 -5.74
N THR A 446 -7.51 -2.97 -4.52
CA THR A 446 -8.09 -1.64 -4.31
C THR A 446 -7.28 -0.53 -4.96
N VAL A 447 -7.96 0.57 -5.28
CA VAL A 447 -7.35 1.79 -5.86
C VAL A 447 -7.63 3.02 -5.00
N ARG A 448 -6.98 4.13 -5.30
CA ARG A 448 -7.37 5.44 -4.75
C ARG A 448 -8.80 5.81 -5.16
N HIS A 449 -9.60 6.31 -4.23
CA HIS A 449 -10.92 6.89 -4.47
C HIS A 449 -10.85 8.07 -5.47
N PRO A 450 -11.54 7.99 -6.62
CA PRO A 450 -11.83 9.16 -7.44
C PRO A 450 -12.80 10.08 -6.70
N TYR A 451 -12.56 11.38 -6.78
CA TYR A 451 -13.46 12.38 -6.25
C TYR A 451 -13.97 13.33 -7.33
N ARG A 452 -15.20 13.80 -7.14
CA ARG A 452 -15.65 15.12 -7.62
C ARG A 452 -15.76 16.02 -6.40
N THR A 453 -15.10 17.17 -6.45
CA THR A 453 -15.15 18.18 -5.40
C THR A 453 -15.54 19.51 -6.00
N THR A 454 -16.68 20.04 -5.59
CA THR A 454 -17.10 21.40 -5.89
C THR A 454 -16.73 22.28 -4.71
N VAL A 455 -15.94 23.32 -4.96
CA VAL A 455 -15.48 24.27 -3.94
C VAL A 455 -16.05 25.64 -4.27
N THR A 456 -16.61 26.31 -3.25
CA THR A 456 -16.83 27.75 -3.26
C THR A 456 -16.05 28.37 -2.12
N VAL A 457 -15.12 29.27 -2.45
CA VAL A 457 -14.28 29.96 -1.48
C VAL A 457 -14.40 31.47 -1.70
N ALA A 458 -14.49 32.23 -0.60
CA ALA A 458 -14.76 33.66 -0.65
C ALA A 458 -13.89 34.41 0.36
N CYS A 459 -13.47 35.63 0.01
CA CYS A 459 -12.69 36.51 0.89
C CYS A 459 -13.12 37.99 0.79
N ASP A 460 -12.69 38.78 1.77
CA ASP A 460 -12.77 40.26 1.72
C ASP A 460 -11.63 40.86 0.87
N ASP A 461 -11.61 42.19 0.71
CA ASP A 461 -10.56 42.90 -0.05
C ASP A 461 -9.14 42.73 0.56
N ASP A 462 -9.07 42.34 1.85
CA ASP A 462 -7.81 42.00 2.54
C ASP A 462 -7.44 40.52 2.35
N GLY A 463 -8.17 39.76 1.52
CA GLY A 463 -7.93 38.34 1.31
C GLY A 463 -8.19 37.45 2.53
N ARG A 464 -8.93 37.91 3.56
CA ARG A 464 -9.36 37.07 4.67
C ARG A 464 -10.60 36.26 4.28
N LEU A 465 -10.58 34.96 4.54
CA LEU A 465 -11.67 34.07 4.17
C LEU A 465 -12.95 34.41 4.94
N THR A 466 -14.06 34.53 4.20
CA THR A 466 -15.39 34.84 4.74
C THR A 466 -16.34 33.67 4.66
N ALA A 467 -16.16 32.77 3.68
CA ALA A 467 -16.90 31.53 3.53
C ALA A 467 -16.08 30.45 2.81
N LEU A 468 -16.31 29.19 3.22
CA LEU A 468 -15.80 27.99 2.58
C LEU A 468 -16.94 26.96 2.48
N ASP A 469 -17.28 26.54 1.26
CA ASP A 469 -18.36 25.59 0.98
C ASP A 469 -17.86 24.46 0.07
N LEU A 470 -17.96 23.22 0.54
CA LEU A 470 -17.52 22.03 -0.20
C LEU A 470 -18.70 21.07 -0.42
N ASP A 471 -18.86 20.61 -1.66
CA ASP A 471 -19.68 19.46 -2.02
C ASP A 471 -18.80 18.36 -2.63
N VAL A 472 -18.73 17.22 -1.95
CA VAL A 472 -17.78 16.14 -2.22
C VAL A 472 -18.52 14.84 -2.54
N LEU A 473 -18.16 14.22 -3.65
CA LEU A 473 -18.64 12.89 -4.01
C LEU A 473 -17.46 11.95 -4.26
N SER A 474 -17.40 10.88 -3.47
CA SER A 474 -16.38 9.82 -3.57
C SER A 474 -16.93 8.58 -4.27
N ASP A 475 -16.19 8.04 -5.22
CA ASP A 475 -16.49 6.74 -5.84
C ASP A 475 -15.79 5.59 -5.07
N ALA A 476 -16.58 4.82 -4.31
CA ALA A 476 -16.11 3.67 -3.56
C ALA A 476 -15.81 2.44 -4.45
N GLY A 477 -16.27 2.44 -5.70
CA GLY A 477 -16.32 1.20 -6.48
C GLY A 477 -17.32 0.21 -5.91
N ALA A 478 -17.11 -1.07 -6.18
CA ALA A 478 -18.08 -2.12 -5.83
C ALA A 478 -18.17 -2.50 -4.35
N TYR A 479 -17.21 -2.12 -3.51
CA TYR A 479 -17.14 -2.47 -2.08
C TYR A 479 -16.70 -1.24 -1.27
N GLY A 480 -17.16 -1.14 -0.03
CA GLY A 480 -17.20 0.10 0.75
C GLY A 480 -15.98 0.31 1.64
N GLY A 481 -14.98 -0.56 1.54
CA GLY A 481 -13.77 -0.55 2.34
C GLY A 481 -13.11 0.83 2.36
N HIS A 482 -12.68 1.27 3.55
CA HIS A 482 -12.08 2.57 3.84
C HIS A 482 -12.92 3.80 3.47
N SER A 483 -14.08 3.66 2.84
CA SER A 483 -14.75 4.78 2.16
C SER A 483 -15.30 5.82 3.14
N ALA A 484 -15.80 5.38 4.30
CA ALA A 484 -16.23 6.27 5.36
C ALA A 484 -15.05 7.06 5.93
N GLY A 485 -13.95 6.38 6.25
CA GLY A 485 -12.74 7.00 6.81
C GLY A 485 -12.06 7.95 5.82
N VAL A 486 -11.83 7.53 4.58
CA VAL A 486 -11.19 8.37 3.53
C VAL A 486 -12.01 9.63 3.28
N MET A 487 -13.34 9.51 3.19
CA MET A 487 -14.23 10.67 3.06
C MET A 487 -14.13 11.58 4.29
N PHE A 488 -14.24 11.04 5.50
CA PHE A 488 -14.20 11.83 6.73
C PHE A 488 -12.89 12.63 6.87
N HIS A 489 -11.74 11.98 6.65
CA HIS A 489 -10.45 12.67 6.71
C HIS A 489 -10.30 13.69 5.57
N SER A 490 -10.75 13.36 4.35
CA SER A 490 -10.63 14.30 3.22
C SER A 490 -11.31 15.65 3.50
N ILE A 491 -12.45 15.65 4.20
CA ILE A 491 -13.28 16.84 4.40
C ILE A 491 -13.05 17.57 5.72
N THR A 492 -12.37 16.93 6.67
CA THR A 492 -12.15 17.46 8.02
C THR A 492 -10.85 18.25 8.03
N GLU A 493 -9.70 17.60 7.85
CA GLU A 493 -8.40 18.27 7.96
C GLU A 493 -8.14 19.29 6.84
N SER A 494 -8.67 19.06 5.63
CA SER A 494 -8.57 20.02 4.52
C SER A 494 -9.26 21.36 4.85
N VAL A 495 -10.32 21.30 5.66
CA VAL A 495 -11.13 22.47 6.05
C VAL A 495 -10.60 23.12 7.32
N GLU A 496 -10.10 22.32 8.28
CA GLU A 496 -9.56 22.79 9.55
C GLU A 496 -8.32 23.67 9.41
N LEU A 497 -7.48 23.39 8.40
CA LEU A 497 -6.23 24.13 8.15
C LEU A 497 -6.44 25.64 8.00
N TYR A 498 -7.63 26.08 7.58
CA TYR A 498 -7.93 27.48 7.29
C TYR A 498 -8.92 28.10 8.29
N ARG A 499 -8.55 29.26 8.84
CA ARG A 499 -9.42 30.18 9.58
C ARG A 499 -10.47 30.74 8.64
N CYS A 500 -11.71 30.34 8.86
CA CYS A 500 -12.86 30.86 8.14
C CYS A 500 -14.07 30.84 9.07
N PRO A 501 -14.78 31.97 9.26
CA PRO A 501 -15.90 32.05 10.20
C PRO A 501 -17.16 31.32 9.73
N ALA A 502 -17.23 30.91 8.46
CA ALA A 502 -18.36 30.18 7.91
C ALA A 502 -17.89 29.04 7.02
N LYS A 503 -18.17 27.81 7.44
CA LYS A 503 -17.75 26.57 6.75
C LYS A 503 -18.96 25.67 6.54
N ARG A 504 -19.13 25.09 5.36
CA ARG A 504 -20.16 24.10 5.07
C ARG A 504 -19.57 22.97 4.25
N VAL A 505 -19.92 21.74 4.60
CA VAL A 505 -19.51 20.55 3.86
C VAL A 505 -20.71 19.63 3.70
N THR A 506 -20.94 19.19 2.47
CA THR A 506 -21.80 18.04 2.17
C THR A 506 -20.95 17.00 1.46
N ALA A 507 -20.94 15.76 1.95
CA ALA A 507 -20.14 14.69 1.35
C ALA A 507 -20.89 13.35 1.32
N GLU A 508 -20.71 12.59 0.25
CA GLU A 508 -21.16 11.21 0.15
C GLU A 508 -20.09 10.32 -0.48
N ALA A 509 -19.96 9.10 0.03
CA ALA A 509 -19.24 8.01 -0.63
C ALA A 509 -20.26 7.00 -1.15
N VAL A 510 -20.13 6.61 -2.42
CA VAL A 510 -21.17 5.83 -3.11
C VAL A 510 -20.58 4.62 -3.82
N TYR A 511 -21.33 3.52 -3.79
CA TYR A 511 -21.01 2.33 -4.55
C TYR A 511 -21.21 2.57 -6.05
N THR A 512 -20.30 2.04 -6.86
CA THR A 512 -20.44 1.87 -8.30
C THR A 512 -20.08 0.45 -8.68
N THR A 513 -20.22 0.07 -9.95
CA THR A 513 -19.83 -1.25 -10.46
C THR A 513 -18.40 -1.27 -11.03
N THR A 514 -17.58 -0.34 -10.56
CA THR A 514 -16.15 -0.23 -10.89
C THR A 514 -15.29 -0.96 -9.86
N VAL A 515 -13.98 -1.08 -10.13
CA VAL A 515 -13.03 -1.70 -9.20
C VAL A 515 -13.08 -1.00 -7.82
N PRO A 516 -13.05 -1.75 -6.70
CA PRO A 516 -13.15 -1.16 -5.37
C PRO A 516 -12.05 -0.16 -5.08
N SER A 517 -12.42 0.92 -4.41
CA SER A 517 -11.48 1.89 -3.86
C SER A 517 -11.09 1.47 -2.43
N GLY A 518 -9.93 1.93 -1.95
CA GLY A 518 -9.40 1.59 -0.63
C GLY A 518 -8.32 2.57 -0.18
N ALA A 519 -7.61 2.23 0.89
CA ALA A 519 -6.60 3.11 1.47
C ALA A 519 -5.46 3.41 0.48
N PHE A 520 -5.12 4.68 0.31
CA PHE A 520 -3.93 5.13 -0.42
C PHE A 520 -3.24 6.22 0.41
N ARG A 521 -1.90 6.25 0.47
CA ARG A 521 -1.09 7.32 1.08
C ARG A 521 -1.67 8.72 0.80
N GLY A 522 -1.99 9.43 1.88
CA GLY A 522 -2.72 10.71 1.87
C GLY A 522 -4.17 10.57 2.37
N TYR A 523 -4.80 9.40 2.16
CA TYR A 523 -6.09 9.01 2.74
C TYR A 523 -7.22 10.03 2.50
N GLY A 524 -7.39 10.47 1.24
CA GLY A 524 -8.43 11.39 0.82
C GLY A 524 -8.04 12.87 0.80
N LEU A 525 -6.99 13.24 1.57
CA LEU A 525 -6.53 14.64 1.69
C LEU A 525 -5.97 15.21 0.39
N GLY A 526 -5.33 14.38 -0.44
CA GLY A 526 -4.80 14.84 -1.73
C GLY A 526 -5.91 15.23 -2.69
N GLU A 527 -7.08 14.60 -2.57
CA GLU A 527 -8.18 14.73 -3.50
C GLU A 527 -9.05 15.96 -3.21
N VAL A 528 -9.38 16.20 -1.94
CA VAL A 528 -10.02 17.47 -1.53
C VAL A 528 -9.02 18.62 -1.53
N GLY A 529 -7.78 18.37 -1.07
CA GLY A 529 -6.70 19.36 -1.08
C GLY A 529 -6.40 19.86 -2.49
N PHE A 530 -6.34 19.00 -3.51
CA PHE A 530 -6.16 19.44 -4.90
C PHE A 530 -7.23 20.46 -5.31
N ALA A 531 -8.51 20.20 -5.01
CA ALA A 531 -9.60 21.08 -5.38
C ALA A 531 -9.55 22.40 -4.59
N LEU A 532 -9.37 22.33 -3.27
CA LEU A 532 -9.36 23.49 -2.39
C LEU A 532 -8.15 24.39 -2.64
N GLU A 533 -6.96 23.82 -2.76
CA GLU A 533 -5.73 24.58 -3.00
C GLU A 533 -5.72 25.22 -4.40
N SER A 534 -6.31 24.56 -5.41
CA SER A 534 -6.51 25.17 -6.73
C SER A 534 -7.47 26.37 -6.66
N ALA A 535 -8.58 26.22 -5.92
CA ALA A 535 -9.54 27.32 -5.72
C ALA A 535 -8.92 28.49 -4.94
N LEU A 536 -8.00 28.22 -4.01
CA LEU A 536 -7.27 29.25 -3.27
C LEU A 536 -6.24 29.98 -4.16
N ASP A 537 -5.58 29.30 -5.08
CA ASP A 537 -4.70 29.96 -6.07
C ASP A 537 -5.53 30.88 -6.99
N GLU A 538 -6.66 30.40 -7.51
CA GLU A 538 -7.58 31.23 -8.31
C GLU A 538 -8.14 32.42 -7.49
N LEU A 539 -8.37 32.23 -6.19
CA LEU A 539 -8.81 33.30 -5.31
C LEU A 539 -7.69 34.34 -5.07
N ALA A 540 -6.44 33.89 -4.94
CA ALA A 540 -5.28 34.76 -4.79
C ALA A 540 -5.12 35.68 -6.00
N ASP A 541 -5.28 35.13 -7.21
CA ASP A 541 -5.30 35.91 -8.45
C ASP A 541 -6.45 36.92 -8.48
N ALA A 542 -7.66 36.50 -8.06
CA ALA A 542 -8.85 37.36 -8.06
C ALA A 542 -8.74 38.57 -7.12
N VAL A 543 -8.08 38.43 -5.98
CA VAL A 543 -7.81 39.53 -5.02
C VAL A 543 -6.49 40.25 -5.31
N GLY A 544 -5.65 39.72 -6.19
CA GLY A 544 -4.34 40.30 -6.52
C GLY A 544 -3.29 40.12 -5.42
N LEU A 545 -3.34 39.00 -4.69
CA LEU A 545 -2.35 38.64 -3.66
C LEU A 545 -1.43 37.52 -4.15
N ASP A 546 -0.22 37.48 -3.62
CA ASP A 546 0.66 36.32 -3.75
C ASP A 546 -0.02 35.06 -3.15
N PRO A 547 0.03 33.88 -3.81
CA PRO A 547 -0.63 32.68 -3.32
C PRO A 547 -0.15 32.18 -1.95
N VAL A 548 1.12 32.42 -1.58
CA VAL A 548 1.64 32.10 -0.25
C VAL A 548 1.10 33.10 0.78
N GLU A 549 1.02 34.38 0.44
CA GLU A 549 0.47 35.41 1.32
C GLU A 549 -1.01 35.20 1.62
N LEU A 550 -1.84 34.84 0.62
CA LEU A 550 -3.25 34.49 0.85
C LEU A 550 -3.36 33.35 1.89
N ARG A 551 -2.55 32.30 1.76
CA ARG A 551 -2.53 31.19 2.72
C ARG A 551 -2.06 31.64 4.09
N ARG A 552 -0.97 32.41 4.18
CA ARG A 552 -0.42 32.94 5.44
C ARG A 552 -1.44 33.75 6.23
N ARG A 553 -2.30 34.52 5.55
CA ARG A 553 -3.40 35.27 6.19
C ARG A 553 -4.45 34.37 6.81
N ASN A 554 -4.66 33.18 6.26
CA ASN A 554 -5.82 32.35 6.56
C ASN A 554 -5.50 31.04 7.27
N VAL A 555 -4.26 30.56 7.31
CA VAL A 555 -3.94 29.33 8.06
C VAL A 555 -4.15 29.50 9.57
N VAL A 556 -4.51 28.42 10.24
CA VAL A 556 -4.60 28.35 11.71
C VAL A 556 -3.24 28.63 12.37
N ARG A 557 -3.26 29.22 13.56
CA ARG A 557 -2.08 29.61 14.35
C ARG A 557 -2.22 29.13 15.80
N PRO A 558 -1.14 29.15 16.60
CA PRO A 558 -1.23 28.83 18.02
C PRO A 558 -2.29 29.67 18.73
N GLY A 559 -3.21 29.01 19.43
CA GLY A 559 -4.35 29.63 20.12
C GLY A 559 -5.65 29.67 19.30
N ASP A 560 -5.60 29.37 18.00
CA ASP A 560 -6.81 29.14 17.20
C ASP A 560 -7.34 27.73 17.44
N ALA A 561 -8.66 27.56 17.39
CA ALA A 561 -9.29 26.24 17.36
C ALA A 561 -9.18 25.63 15.95
N LEU A 562 -9.03 24.30 15.89
CA LEU A 562 -9.17 23.54 14.65
C LEU A 562 -10.68 23.31 14.42
N VAL A 563 -11.26 24.12 13.55
CA VAL A 563 -12.71 24.13 13.31
C VAL A 563 -13.03 23.43 12.00
N SER A 564 -13.71 22.29 12.06
CA SER A 564 -14.29 21.60 10.90
C SER A 564 -15.71 22.08 10.64
N SER A 565 -16.35 21.53 9.60
CA SER A 565 -17.79 21.66 9.39
C SER A 565 -18.65 20.96 10.46
N GLY A 566 -18.05 20.08 11.26
CA GLY A 566 -18.70 19.44 12.41
C GLY A 566 -18.74 20.28 13.68
N GLY A 567 -18.02 21.41 13.72
CA GLY A 567 -17.69 22.15 14.94
C GLY A 567 -16.20 22.08 15.24
N ASP A 568 -15.85 22.40 16.49
CA ASP A 568 -14.48 22.31 16.99
C ASP A 568 -14.05 20.83 17.08
N ASP A 569 -12.83 20.52 16.66
CA ASP A 569 -12.24 19.19 16.88
C ASP A 569 -11.56 19.14 18.25
N ASP A 570 -12.21 18.44 19.19
CA ASP A 570 -11.71 18.26 20.55
C ASP A 570 -10.59 17.19 20.64
N GLU A 571 -10.31 16.44 19.58
CA GLU A 571 -9.27 15.38 19.56
C GLU A 571 -7.90 15.90 19.09
N LEU A 572 -7.84 17.04 18.41
CA LEU A 572 -6.60 17.63 17.87
C LEU A 572 -6.26 18.97 18.51
N ASP A 573 -5.01 19.11 18.93
CA ASP A 573 -4.45 20.37 19.46
C ASP A 573 -3.09 20.70 18.82
N LEU A 574 -2.85 21.99 18.62
CA LEU A 574 -1.59 22.52 18.08
C LEU A 574 -0.51 22.56 19.17
N SER A 575 0.09 21.42 19.43
CA SER A 575 1.17 21.27 20.42
C SER A 575 2.50 21.93 20.03
N SER A 576 2.78 22.08 18.73
CA SER A 576 3.93 22.78 18.19
C SER A 576 3.58 23.41 16.85
N TYR A 577 4.26 24.48 16.46
CA TYR A 577 3.93 25.24 15.26
C TYR A 577 5.18 25.71 14.51
N GLY A 578 5.23 25.41 13.22
CA GLY A 578 6.30 25.83 12.31
C GLY A 578 5.82 26.18 10.90
N LEU A 579 4.51 26.31 10.68
CA LEU A 579 3.93 26.44 9.35
C LEU A 579 4.39 27.72 8.64
N ASP A 580 4.44 28.86 9.33
CA ASP A 580 4.94 30.12 8.74
C ASP A 580 6.40 30.00 8.30
N HIS A 581 7.24 29.31 9.08
CA HIS A 581 8.63 29.05 8.72
C HIS A 581 8.72 28.10 7.51
N CYS A 582 7.85 27.08 7.44
CA CYS A 582 7.76 26.24 6.25
C CYS A 582 7.39 27.05 4.99
N LEU A 583 6.45 28.00 5.12
CA LEU A 583 6.09 28.91 4.02
C LEU A 583 7.27 29.78 3.60
N ASP A 584 8.01 30.37 4.55
CA ASP A 584 9.21 31.17 4.26
C ASP A 584 10.26 30.36 3.49
N LEU A 585 10.51 29.11 3.91
CA LEU A 585 11.46 28.21 3.25
C LEU A 585 11.04 27.87 1.82
N VAL A 586 9.74 27.60 1.60
CA VAL A 586 9.20 27.31 0.27
C VAL A 586 9.29 28.54 -0.64
N SER A 587 8.84 29.70 -0.17
CA SER A 587 8.94 30.96 -0.93
C SER A 587 10.39 31.29 -1.28
N GLY A 588 11.31 31.16 -0.33
CA GLY A 588 12.74 31.38 -0.57
C GLY A 588 13.34 30.38 -1.56
N ALA A 589 12.90 29.12 -1.55
CA ALA A 589 13.33 28.12 -2.51
C ALA A 589 12.83 28.43 -3.92
N LEU A 590 11.55 28.76 -4.09
CA LEU A 590 10.96 29.13 -5.39
C LEU A 590 11.60 30.39 -5.98
N ALA A 591 11.88 31.39 -5.14
CA ALA A 591 12.52 32.63 -5.57
C ALA A 591 14.03 32.49 -5.85
N SER A 592 14.66 31.37 -5.49
CA SER A 592 16.11 31.23 -5.55
C SER A 592 16.69 31.09 -6.96
N GLY A 593 15.84 30.84 -7.97
CA GLY A 593 16.30 30.52 -9.34
C GLY A 593 17.09 29.22 -9.42
N ARG A 594 17.08 28.39 -8.37
CA ARG A 594 17.71 27.07 -8.35
C ARG A 594 16.78 26.07 -9.02
N GLY A 595 17.03 25.80 -10.30
CA GLY A 595 16.31 24.83 -11.11
C GLY A 595 17.06 24.58 -12.41
N GLU A 596 16.73 23.48 -13.10
CA GLU A 596 17.16 23.31 -14.48
C GLU A 596 16.35 24.28 -15.35
N ALA A 597 17.03 25.06 -16.19
CA ALA A 597 16.35 25.98 -17.10
C ALA A 597 15.43 25.17 -18.03
N ALA A 598 14.19 25.63 -18.19
CA ALA A 598 13.27 25.06 -19.15
C ALA A 598 13.89 25.08 -20.55
N PRO A 599 13.77 23.99 -21.34
CA PRO A 599 14.28 23.99 -22.71
C PRO A 599 13.59 25.06 -23.58
N ASP A 600 14.26 25.48 -24.64
CA ASP A 600 13.70 26.46 -25.58
C ASP A 600 12.29 26.05 -26.06
N GLY A 601 11.34 26.98 -25.96
CA GLY A 601 9.94 26.78 -26.35
C GLY A 601 9.04 26.16 -25.27
N TRP A 602 9.57 25.86 -24.08
CA TRP A 602 8.78 25.40 -22.94
C TRP A 602 8.34 26.58 -22.07
N ALA A 603 7.09 26.57 -21.62
CA ALA A 603 6.60 27.47 -20.59
C ALA A 603 6.98 26.92 -19.21
N GLU A 604 7.36 27.82 -18.29
CA GLU A 604 7.68 27.50 -16.90
C GLU A 604 6.66 28.17 -15.97
N GLY A 605 6.32 27.49 -14.87
CA GLY A 605 5.41 28.01 -13.86
C GLY A 605 5.75 27.45 -12.48
N THR A 606 5.37 28.19 -11.44
CA THR A 606 5.53 27.82 -10.04
C THR A 606 4.15 27.75 -9.36
N GLY A 607 4.03 26.90 -8.35
CA GLY A 607 2.78 26.73 -7.61
C GLY A 607 3.04 26.27 -6.19
N VAL A 608 2.09 26.51 -5.30
CA VAL A 608 2.16 26.12 -3.88
C VAL A 608 0.86 25.47 -3.46
N ALA A 609 0.95 24.50 -2.56
CA ALA A 609 -0.20 23.89 -1.92
C ALA A 609 0.15 23.55 -0.47
N LEU A 610 -0.83 23.62 0.40
CA LEU A 610 -0.74 23.18 1.79
C LEU A 610 -1.66 22.00 2.05
N CYS A 611 -1.23 21.13 2.97
CA CYS A 611 -2.02 19.99 3.41
C CYS A 611 -1.71 19.72 4.88
N MET A 612 -2.75 19.43 5.66
CA MET A 612 -2.65 18.96 7.04
C MET A 612 -3.09 17.51 7.08
N ILE A 613 -2.38 16.69 7.84
CA ILE A 613 -2.75 15.29 8.10
C ILE A 613 -2.68 15.03 9.59
N ALA A 614 -3.79 14.59 10.18
CA ALA A 614 -3.78 14.06 11.53
C ALA A 614 -3.01 12.74 11.57
N THR A 615 -2.14 12.58 12.56
CA THR A 615 -1.47 11.30 12.80
C THR A 615 -2.27 10.50 13.83
N ASN A 616 -2.51 9.22 13.51
CA ASN A 616 -3.47 8.31 14.16
C ASN A 616 -4.94 8.58 13.78
N PRO A 617 -5.62 7.61 13.16
CA PRO A 617 -7.06 7.62 12.91
C PRO A 617 -7.93 7.79 14.17
N PRO A 618 -9.19 8.25 14.00
CA PRO A 618 -10.16 8.41 15.07
C PRO A 618 -10.34 7.14 15.89
N GLY A 619 -10.49 7.31 17.21
CA GLY A 619 -10.62 6.18 18.14
C GLY A 619 -9.29 5.52 18.54
N GLY A 620 -8.16 6.00 18.02
CA GLY A 620 -6.82 5.71 18.50
C GLY A 620 -6.22 4.41 17.96
N HIS A 621 -4.89 4.38 17.95
CA HIS A 621 -4.09 3.20 17.62
C HIS A 621 -3.39 2.68 18.89
N HIS A 622 -3.21 1.36 18.93
CA HIS A 622 -2.63 0.66 20.07
C HIS A 622 -1.50 -0.24 19.61
N GLY A 623 -0.41 -0.25 20.36
CA GLY A 623 0.74 -1.12 20.10
C GLY A 623 1.32 -1.65 21.41
N SER A 624 1.67 -2.93 21.40
CA SER A 624 2.49 -3.55 22.43
C SER A 624 3.92 -3.68 21.92
N ALA A 625 4.88 -3.60 22.83
CA ALA A 625 6.29 -3.81 22.54
C ALA A 625 6.96 -4.49 23.73
N ARG A 626 8.03 -5.21 23.44
CA ARG A 626 8.86 -5.89 24.44
C ARG A 626 10.32 -5.60 24.16
N VAL A 627 11.11 -5.42 25.21
CA VAL A 627 12.57 -5.29 25.12
C VAL A 627 13.17 -6.28 26.11
N GLU A 628 14.14 -7.06 25.65
CA GLU A 628 14.86 -8.08 26.42
C GLU A 628 16.36 -7.86 26.24
N ILE A 629 17.15 -8.18 27.26
CA ILE A 629 18.61 -8.18 27.20
C ILE A 629 19.05 -9.58 27.61
N ASP A 630 19.72 -10.28 26.71
CA ASP A 630 20.24 -11.61 26.97
C ASP A 630 21.46 -11.55 27.91
N ALA A 631 21.82 -12.71 28.47
CA ALA A 631 22.96 -12.79 29.40
C ALA A 631 24.30 -12.38 28.79
N ASP A 632 24.43 -12.43 27.46
CA ASP A 632 25.60 -11.99 26.71
C ASP A 632 25.58 -10.49 26.36
N GLY A 633 24.51 -9.78 26.71
CA GLY A 633 24.32 -8.35 26.45
C GLY A 633 23.55 -8.04 25.16
N THR A 634 23.13 -9.04 24.38
CA THR A 634 22.35 -8.80 23.16
C THR A 634 21.00 -8.17 23.48
N VAL A 635 20.68 -7.04 22.84
CA VAL A 635 19.41 -6.33 23.03
C VAL A 635 18.40 -6.77 21.97
N HIS A 636 17.29 -7.38 22.41
CA HIS A 636 16.17 -7.75 21.56
C HIS A 636 15.01 -6.77 21.72
N ALA A 637 14.51 -6.25 20.60
CA ALA A 637 13.35 -5.38 20.55
C ALA A 637 12.23 -6.04 19.72
N TYR A 638 11.03 -6.15 20.28
CA TYR A 638 9.87 -6.74 19.63
C TYR A 638 8.79 -5.67 19.41
N VAL A 639 8.31 -5.52 18.17
CA VAL A 639 7.27 -4.56 17.79
C VAL A 639 6.32 -5.17 16.74
N GLY A 640 5.02 -4.84 16.77
CA GLY A 640 4.07 -5.42 15.82
C GLY A 640 4.01 -4.71 14.46
N THR A 641 4.70 -3.58 14.33
CA THR A 641 4.75 -2.75 13.12
C THR A 641 5.47 -3.45 11.96
N ALA A 642 4.85 -3.51 10.79
CA ALA A 642 5.46 -4.01 9.54
C ALA A 642 6.40 -2.99 8.89
N GLU A 643 7.56 -3.47 8.42
CA GLU A 643 8.50 -2.69 7.62
C GLU A 643 8.22 -2.89 6.13
N PHE A 644 7.74 -1.84 5.47
CA PHE A 644 7.40 -1.85 4.03
C PHE A 644 8.15 -0.79 3.22
N GLY A 645 9.25 -0.27 3.78
CA GLY A 645 10.10 0.76 3.18
C GLY A 645 9.94 2.15 3.77
N ASN A 646 9.07 2.30 4.77
CA ASN A 646 8.85 3.54 5.49
C ASN A 646 9.98 3.87 6.49
N GLY A 647 10.89 2.93 6.77
CA GLY A 647 12.08 3.18 7.59
C GLY A 647 11.83 3.10 9.10
N THR A 648 10.70 2.53 9.51
CA THR A 648 10.37 2.31 10.94
C THR A 648 11.38 1.44 11.64
N ALA A 649 11.95 0.43 10.96
CA ALA A 649 12.96 -0.44 11.56
C ALA A 649 14.18 0.36 12.07
N THR A 650 14.67 1.32 11.28
CA THR A 650 15.78 2.20 11.68
C THR A 650 15.41 3.07 12.87
N VAL A 651 14.22 3.68 12.84
CA VAL A 651 13.76 4.55 13.93
C VAL A 651 13.56 3.76 15.23
N HIS A 652 13.01 2.55 15.13
CA HIS A 652 12.75 1.67 16.28
C HIS A 652 14.06 1.22 16.95
N THR A 653 15.07 0.81 16.17
CA THR A 653 16.37 0.47 16.77
C THR A 653 17.04 1.69 17.40
N GLN A 654 16.99 2.86 16.76
CA GLN A 654 17.51 4.11 17.34
C GLN A 654 16.84 4.49 18.66
N ILE A 655 15.50 4.32 18.77
CA ILE A 655 14.76 4.62 20.00
C ILE A 655 15.24 3.74 21.15
N VAL A 656 15.35 2.43 20.93
CA VAL A 656 15.79 1.48 21.97
C VAL A 656 17.25 1.74 22.33
N ALA A 657 18.10 1.94 21.33
CA ALA A 657 19.52 2.22 21.47
C ALA A 657 19.80 3.48 22.31
N GLU A 658 19.12 4.59 22.04
CA GLU A 658 19.28 5.83 22.79
C GLU A 658 18.90 5.66 24.27
N VAL A 659 17.82 4.93 24.55
CA VAL A 659 17.34 4.71 25.92
C VAL A 659 18.29 3.82 26.72
N LEU A 660 18.88 2.79 26.09
CA LEU A 660 19.78 1.84 26.75
C LEU A 660 21.25 2.23 26.68
N GLY A 661 21.61 3.24 25.88
CA GLY A 661 23.00 3.69 25.71
C GLY A 661 23.87 2.73 24.90
N VAL A 662 23.28 1.97 23.98
CA VAL A 662 23.99 1.01 23.10
C VAL A 662 24.01 1.51 21.65
N PRO A 663 24.91 1.02 20.79
CA PRO A 663 24.84 1.24 19.35
C PRO A 663 23.55 0.68 18.73
N SER A 664 22.99 1.38 17.73
CA SER A 664 21.71 0.97 17.10
C SER A 664 21.81 -0.30 16.26
N ASP A 665 23.00 -0.66 15.82
CA ASP A 665 23.30 -1.90 15.10
C ASP A 665 23.47 -3.12 16.04
N GLU A 666 23.55 -2.91 17.35
CA GLU A 666 23.52 -3.97 18.36
C GLU A 666 22.09 -4.34 18.81
N VAL A 667 21.07 -3.61 18.34
CA VAL A 667 19.66 -3.90 18.63
C VAL A 667 19.08 -4.83 17.58
N VAL A 668 18.74 -6.05 17.99
CA VAL A 668 18.05 -7.05 17.15
C VAL A 668 16.55 -6.78 17.17
N LEU A 669 16.01 -6.32 16.05
CA LEU A 669 14.59 -6.03 15.90
C LEU A 669 13.80 -7.23 15.36
N HIS A 670 12.75 -7.61 16.08
CA HIS A 670 11.73 -8.58 15.67
C HIS A 670 10.42 -7.84 15.41
N ALA A 671 9.89 -7.96 14.18
CA ALA A 671 8.79 -7.14 13.71
C ALA A 671 7.63 -7.99 13.13
N ALA A 672 6.42 -7.46 13.23
CA ALA A 672 5.25 -7.86 12.42
C ALA A 672 4.85 -9.35 12.50
N ASP A 673 4.89 -9.93 13.70
CA ASP A 673 4.49 -11.32 13.96
C ASP A 673 3.52 -11.39 15.13
N THR A 674 2.33 -11.95 14.89
CA THR A 674 1.29 -12.06 15.92
C THR A 674 1.61 -13.03 17.05
N ALA A 675 2.62 -13.89 16.90
CA ALA A 675 3.04 -14.81 17.96
C ALA A 675 3.96 -14.14 18.99
N LEU A 676 4.57 -13.00 18.66
CA LEU A 676 5.58 -12.35 19.52
C LEU A 676 4.98 -11.34 20.51
N LEU A 677 3.77 -10.87 20.24
CA LEU A 677 3.14 -9.75 20.92
C LEU A 677 1.63 -9.94 21.00
N THR A 678 0.98 -9.21 21.90
CA THR A 678 -0.48 -9.33 22.09
C THR A 678 -1.25 -8.61 20.99
N HIS A 679 -0.83 -7.40 20.64
CA HIS A 679 -1.53 -6.55 19.68
C HIS A 679 -0.65 -5.45 19.10
N ASP A 680 -0.90 -5.11 17.85
CA ASP A 680 -0.48 -3.87 17.20
C ASP A 680 -1.52 -3.51 16.13
N THR A 681 -1.98 -2.26 16.11
CA THR A 681 -2.93 -1.81 15.09
C THR A 681 -2.32 -1.88 13.68
N GLY A 682 -1.02 -1.65 13.55
CA GLY A 682 -0.26 -1.67 12.30
C GLY A 682 0.16 -0.28 11.82
N ALA A 683 1.00 -0.26 10.79
CA ALA A 683 1.62 0.96 10.28
C ALA A 683 0.80 1.59 9.14
N PHE A 684 -0.27 2.27 9.52
CA PHE A 684 -1.05 3.18 8.68
C PHE A 684 -1.44 4.45 9.46
N GLY A 685 -1.99 5.47 8.80
CA GLY A 685 -2.30 6.76 9.43
C GLY A 685 -1.08 7.44 10.06
N SER A 686 0.10 7.24 9.45
CA SER A 686 1.41 7.74 9.93
C SER A 686 1.78 7.28 11.36
N ALA A 687 1.22 6.17 11.84
CA ALA A 687 1.35 5.74 13.24
C ALA A 687 2.64 4.99 13.59
N GLY A 688 3.41 4.46 12.62
CA GLY A 688 4.51 3.51 12.89
C GLY A 688 5.60 4.04 13.84
N THR A 689 6.01 5.30 13.68
CA THR A 689 6.97 5.94 14.61
C THR A 689 6.30 6.38 15.91
N VAL A 690 5.06 6.89 15.84
CA VAL A 690 4.38 7.48 16.99
C VAL A 690 3.90 6.40 17.98
N VAL A 691 3.18 5.39 17.50
CA VAL A 691 2.59 4.34 18.34
C VAL A 691 3.62 3.26 18.65
N GLY A 692 4.19 2.63 17.62
CA GLY A 692 5.20 1.58 17.78
C GLY A 692 6.47 2.10 18.48
N GLY A 693 6.96 3.27 18.06
CA GLY A 693 8.12 3.91 18.70
C GLY A 693 7.88 4.30 20.16
N ARG A 694 6.68 4.82 20.51
CA ARG A 694 6.35 5.13 21.91
C ARG A 694 6.21 3.87 22.76
N ALA A 695 5.68 2.78 22.21
CA ALA A 695 5.62 1.49 22.89
C ALA A 695 7.03 0.96 23.20
N LEU A 696 7.93 0.99 22.22
CA LEU A 696 9.34 0.60 22.38
C LEU A 696 10.07 1.49 23.38
N HIS A 697 9.92 2.81 23.30
CA HIS A 697 10.51 3.74 24.26
C HIS A 697 10.09 3.41 25.69
N ARG A 698 8.80 3.14 25.92
CA ARG A 698 8.28 2.75 27.24
C ARG A 698 8.86 1.41 27.72
N ALA A 699 8.94 0.42 26.83
CA ALA A 699 9.52 -0.89 27.14
C ALA A 699 11.01 -0.78 27.49
N ALA A 700 11.81 -0.11 26.65
CA ALA A 700 13.22 0.13 26.88
C ALA A 700 13.46 0.92 28.17
N THR A 701 12.67 1.96 28.45
CA THR A 701 12.79 2.75 29.70
C THR A 701 12.52 1.90 30.93
N ARG A 702 11.62 0.90 30.84
CA ARG A 702 11.36 -0.02 31.94
C ARG A 702 12.55 -0.94 32.20
N VAL A 703 13.17 -1.47 31.15
CA VAL A 703 14.39 -2.28 31.24
C VAL A 703 15.54 -1.45 31.81
N ALA A 704 15.75 -0.23 31.32
CA ALA A 704 16.80 0.67 31.80
C ALA A 704 16.74 0.96 33.31
N LYS A 705 15.54 0.91 33.92
CA LYS A 705 15.36 1.09 35.37
C LYS A 705 15.71 -0.16 36.21
N GLN A 706 15.89 -1.29 35.56
CA GLN A 706 16.23 -2.58 36.19
C GLN A 706 17.73 -2.88 36.10
N LEU A 707 18.44 -2.20 35.20
CA LEU A 707 19.90 -2.11 35.14
C LEU A 707 20.40 -1.10 36.18
#